data_AF-A0AB35JG32-F1
#
_entry.id   AF-A0AB35JG32-F1
#
_cell.length_a   1.000
_cell.length_b   1.000
_cell.length_c   1.000
_cell.angle_alpha   90.00
_cell.angle_beta   90.00
_cell.angle_gamma   90.00
#
_symmetry.space_group_name_H-M   'P 1'
#
loop_
_entity.id
_entity.type
_entity.pdbx_description
1 polymer ?
#
loop_
_entity_poly.entity_id
_entity_poly.type
_entity_poly.pdbx_seq_one_letter_code
_entity_poly.pdbx_strand_id
1 'polypeptide(L)'
;MKRRLLFLFAVFMVATSVGWGQTDLYVSTSGSDGNGGGVEAPLATIAKAIEKAADGATIRVAEGIYPQVSPIVIPKSITIIGSDSTNCIIKGQLDIQRDEEESVINVNLRNLQITKATTLSQGLINVMSKNVNLNLSGVHLHQLTAGSGDGWGKSSMGIVNLGKSYDSNSICDNVNVSLTNSCIYLEGSYNRGFSSFGNTTKVKNTIVLDNSHILSAVYPKNGTYSRGISFSNMNGSSIEMKNNSTIKGFYYAINVTALNDNLSISIVDSKIDSWAALNIWSSNNKFKIANSTLESHNYQLKGSNDFATIVLNKDEEDNAINNSFDIKNTNLFAFMESTALQYPISVRSTGNTFNIGEGSVLKVNKNNVGVLIQDYKTNTFNCDNTVKYQIADEKSAITVFNQDGSLRNAACDMSGLLSEVDLTDQNRIVFPEGEYTLPMTLPLDKSITIQGAGQDKTIIKGAILVNGSANNTATDVKIKGLSIDYTPTKVTSGKCTPIIEVTGNADLLIDNCIMNNNTQGYGDRKNSNPAEALQNAILLGATAKGTVRVENTTINLAANAQSGVVIDGELTDVSLVNTKIEGQVNGSNQFGVYIHHKKTPVTVDSTTILLNNHYCIYANNAGDQKLTIKNKSNIVGYGALYLYETSDMNVHVSGGSTLTGKTKNKGVSDSFAAIAISTNNSTVGASNNEIVIEDSYIGNKFDEQETMAMTPIKINGSFTPTPCDNKIILKGKTIVSTTDNIKNPTIVGYGMNPDEYNNVIMVEGTDVQFQDQNGKPCVIINKPDGSFRNAAVSVVTSIDFGELSEDTYYHEGIAYAGDIIMIPDTTIAETLDALNAAEYTFFKAPTVPSDQGTTPAIWEPYVIPDSVIFDCKDGCLVAKESAAKTYAIANPYKRVYWLNQGEESFSIKDYAVAIEIKNDTTWATPYSERKVNVLDGATLTLSTPMVLDTVTMEEGAQLRSALTDVNQKVTAKVLRFAPKLSGNNWKALGVPFTSLEVKDSKGASVSAPSAQEADNGIWFADLKNNETPIFEVKTDNFGAAGLWAANGDTYTISSEGAFEFKTLEEPAAPTETGTFLMCSNPNTFTITLKQSAYILTTDGTSFEQEANPEIKPFQSFVLTDAKTLSTLRSLRIGDGVVTGNQTIEPVDGYYVTTDRGAIVIHTPEPMDVVIIGMNGKVAYRSEVTDGQRIMVPSGIYAVNGQLVRVK
;
A
#
# COMPACT_ATOMS: atom_id res chain seq x y z
N MET A 1 42.81 -128.14 20.04
CA MET A 1 43.28 -127.41 21.25
C MET A 1 44.60 -126.73 20.90
N LYS A 2 44.81 -125.45 21.26
CA LYS A 2 46.02 -124.62 21.01
C LYS A 2 46.32 -124.22 19.54
N ARG A 3 45.58 -123.21 19.01
CA ARG A 3 46.03 -122.26 17.96
C ARG A 3 44.94 -121.20 17.67
N ARG A 4 44.47 -120.48 18.70
CA ARG A 4 43.48 -119.37 18.55
C ARG A 4 43.58 -118.28 19.63
N LEU A 5 44.74 -118.07 20.25
CA LEU A 5 44.92 -117.04 21.30
C LEU A 5 46.20 -116.19 21.17
N LEU A 6 46.89 -116.21 20.02
CA LEU A 6 48.06 -115.35 19.78
C LEU A 6 47.89 -114.34 18.62
N PHE A 7 46.69 -114.26 18.03
CA PHE A 7 46.39 -113.28 16.97
C PHE A 7 45.55 -112.08 17.45
N LEU A 8 45.23 -112.02 18.75
CA LEU A 8 44.42 -110.94 19.35
C LEU A 8 45.23 -109.92 20.18
N PHE A 9 46.55 -110.12 20.33
CA PHE A 9 47.43 -109.18 21.06
C PHE A 9 48.37 -108.37 20.14
N ALA A 10 48.40 -108.64 18.84
CA ALA A 10 49.21 -107.90 17.86
C ALA A 10 48.41 -106.84 17.06
N VAL A 11 47.09 -106.74 17.27
CA VAL A 11 46.22 -105.74 16.61
C VAL A 11 45.90 -104.54 17.53
N PHE A 12 46.35 -104.56 18.80
CA PHE A 12 46.22 -103.43 19.73
C PHE A 12 47.51 -102.62 19.97
N MET A 13 48.61 -102.96 19.27
CA MET A 13 49.90 -102.25 19.35
C MET A 13 50.39 -101.72 17.98
N VAL A 14 49.45 -101.40 17.08
CA VAL A 14 49.71 -100.53 15.92
C VAL A 14 48.50 -99.60 15.74
N ALA A 15 48.25 -98.79 16.77
CA ALA A 15 47.24 -97.73 16.74
C ALA A 15 47.55 -96.64 17.78
N THR A 16 48.82 -96.22 17.91
CA THR A 16 49.17 -94.99 18.65
C THR A 16 50.40 -94.32 18.02
N SER A 17 50.25 -93.83 16.79
CA SER A 17 51.15 -92.79 16.27
C SER A 17 50.46 -91.90 15.23
N VAL A 18 49.13 -91.77 15.32
CA VAL A 18 48.52 -90.50 14.91
C VAL A 18 48.81 -89.60 16.10
N GLY A 19 49.85 -88.78 16.01
CA GLY A 19 50.08 -87.75 17.01
C GLY A 19 48.83 -86.87 17.00
N TRP A 20 47.95 -87.03 17.98
CA TRP A 20 46.88 -86.08 18.20
C TRP A 20 47.61 -84.79 18.56
N GLY A 21 47.64 -83.84 17.61
CA GLY A 21 48.25 -82.53 17.85
C GLY A 21 47.65 -81.95 19.13
N GLN A 22 48.49 -81.31 19.94
CA GLN A 22 48.01 -80.74 21.20
C GLN A 22 47.14 -79.51 20.91
N THR A 23 46.05 -79.36 21.67
CA THR A 23 45.08 -78.28 21.49
C THR A 23 45.39 -77.03 22.33
N ASP A 24 46.25 -77.14 23.34
CA ASP A 24 46.77 -76.02 24.15
C ASP A 24 48.27 -76.25 24.40
N LEU A 25 49.12 -75.30 23.99
CA LEU A 25 50.58 -75.36 24.16
C LEU A 25 51.10 -74.10 24.85
N TYR A 26 52.17 -74.24 25.61
CA TYR A 26 52.82 -73.16 26.37
C TYR A 26 54.24 -72.92 25.86
N VAL A 27 54.60 -71.65 25.68
CA VAL A 27 55.93 -71.18 25.23
C VAL A 27 56.50 -70.23 26.28
N SER A 28 57.77 -70.43 26.66
CA SER A 28 58.49 -69.56 27.59
C SER A 28 59.96 -69.44 27.19
N THR A 29 60.58 -68.29 27.46
CA THR A 29 62.02 -68.06 27.24
C THR A 29 62.92 -69.00 28.05
N SER A 30 62.38 -69.62 29.11
CA SER A 30 63.04 -70.65 29.93
C SER A 30 62.74 -72.09 29.51
N GLY A 31 61.88 -72.28 28.50
CA GLY A 31 61.46 -73.59 28.00
C GLY A 31 62.52 -74.32 27.17
N SER A 32 62.14 -75.48 26.61
CA SER A 32 62.98 -76.27 25.71
C SER A 32 62.14 -76.86 24.57
N ASP A 33 62.60 -76.79 23.33
CA ASP A 33 61.89 -77.36 22.16
C ASP A 33 61.87 -78.90 22.14
N GLY A 34 62.63 -79.54 23.03
CA GLY A 34 62.49 -80.97 23.32
C GLY A 34 61.25 -81.30 24.17
N ASN A 35 60.65 -80.32 24.85
CA ASN A 35 59.53 -80.53 25.75
C ASN A 35 58.22 -80.87 25.03
N GLY A 36 57.26 -81.43 25.77
CA GLY A 36 55.92 -81.74 25.26
C GLY A 36 55.10 -80.50 24.87
N GLY A 37 55.28 -79.36 25.58
CA GLY A 37 54.50 -78.14 25.38
C GLY A 37 53.40 -77.88 26.41
N GLY A 38 53.40 -78.59 27.54
CA GLY A 38 52.49 -78.33 28.66
C GLY A 38 52.97 -77.19 29.58
N VAL A 39 52.11 -76.76 30.52
CA VAL A 39 52.37 -75.65 31.46
C VAL A 39 53.71 -75.80 32.21
N GLU A 40 53.96 -76.98 32.77
CA GLU A 40 55.17 -77.28 33.57
C GLU A 40 56.43 -77.53 32.73
N ALA A 41 56.26 -77.77 31.43
CA ALA A 41 57.35 -78.04 30.49
C ALA A 41 57.07 -77.32 29.16
N PRO A 42 57.15 -75.97 29.14
CA PRO A 42 56.85 -75.17 27.97
C PRO A 42 57.91 -75.35 26.88
N LEU A 43 57.52 -75.11 25.64
CA LEU A 43 58.43 -75.04 24.49
C LEU A 43 59.26 -73.75 24.55
N ALA A 44 60.45 -73.75 23.93
CA ALA A 44 61.31 -72.57 23.88
C ALA A 44 60.88 -71.61 22.75
N THR A 45 60.39 -72.15 21.63
CA THR A 45 60.06 -71.37 20.44
C THR A 45 58.62 -71.51 19.99
N ILE A 46 58.09 -70.41 19.43
CA ILE A 46 56.74 -70.34 18.86
C ILE A 46 56.63 -71.20 17.60
N ALA A 47 57.68 -71.24 16.77
CA ALA A 47 57.74 -72.10 15.59
C ALA A 47 57.56 -73.57 15.94
N LYS A 48 58.23 -74.05 17.01
CA LYS A 48 58.06 -75.44 17.46
C LYS A 48 56.66 -75.70 18.02
N ALA A 49 56.06 -74.71 18.69
CA ALA A 49 54.68 -74.82 19.16
C ALA A 49 53.67 -74.95 18.00
N ILE A 50 53.85 -74.20 16.90
CA ILE A 50 53.02 -74.31 15.71
C ILE A 50 53.18 -75.67 15.01
N GLU A 51 54.40 -76.21 14.95
CA GLU A 51 54.66 -77.55 14.40
C GLU A 51 53.88 -78.64 15.17
N LYS A 52 53.89 -78.58 16.51
CA LYS A 52 53.22 -79.56 17.39
C LYS A 52 51.71 -79.33 17.54
N ALA A 53 51.22 -78.14 17.25
CA ALA A 53 49.83 -77.77 17.39
C ALA A 53 48.91 -78.54 16.43
N ALA A 54 47.74 -78.95 16.94
CA ALA A 54 46.61 -79.32 16.09
C ALA A 54 46.06 -78.09 15.34
N ASP A 55 45.33 -78.33 14.25
CA ASP A 55 44.55 -77.27 13.59
C ASP A 55 43.49 -76.73 14.55
N GLY A 56 43.45 -75.41 14.72
CA GLY A 56 42.61 -74.70 15.68
C GLY A 56 43.16 -74.61 17.11
N ALA A 57 44.38 -75.08 17.39
CA ALA A 57 44.95 -75.07 18.74
C ALA A 57 45.26 -73.65 19.26
N THR A 58 45.42 -73.55 20.58
CA THR A 58 45.89 -72.34 21.27
C THR A 58 47.34 -72.49 21.71
N ILE A 59 48.14 -71.44 21.50
CA ILE A 59 49.53 -71.31 21.93
C ILE A 59 49.59 -70.12 22.88
N ARG A 60 49.97 -70.36 24.12
CA ARG A 60 50.12 -69.35 25.18
C ARG A 60 51.59 -69.02 25.34
N VAL A 61 51.93 -67.75 25.15
CA VAL A 61 53.31 -67.26 25.18
C VAL A 61 53.48 -66.43 26.45
N ALA A 62 54.37 -66.88 27.33
CA ALA A 62 54.71 -66.14 28.54
C ALA A 62 55.39 -64.80 28.22
N GLU A 63 55.46 -63.89 29.19
CA GLU A 63 56.26 -62.67 29.06
C GLU A 63 57.70 -62.99 28.63
N GLY A 64 58.26 -62.14 27.78
CA GLY A 64 59.61 -62.30 27.26
C GLY A 64 59.79 -61.81 25.83
N ILE A 65 61.06 -61.81 25.41
CA ILE A 65 61.47 -61.47 24.04
C ILE A 65 61.85 -62.76 23.33
N TYR A 66 61.15 -63.06 22.23
CA TYR A 66 61.31 -64.28 21.45
C TYR A 66 61.96 -63.95 20.09
N PRO A 67 63.30 -63.98 19.97
CA PRO A 67 64.00 -63.70 18.72
C PRO A 67 63.80 -64.81 17.69
N GLN A 68 63.60 -64.41 16.42
CA GLN A 68 63.41 -65.34 15.30
C GLN A 68 64.35 -64.97 14.15
N VAL A 69 65.25 -65.90 13.81
CA VAL A 69 66.21 -65.74 12.70
C VAL A 69 65.54 -65.88 11.33
N SER A 70 64.50 -66.71 11.22
CA SER A 70 63.72 -66.94 9.99
C SER A 70 62.24 -66.58 10.21
N PRO A 71 61.46 -66.34 9.14
CA PRO A 71 60.01 -66.18 9.27
C PRO A 71 59.37 -67.42 9.93
N ILE A 72 58.39 -67.19 10.81
CA ILE A 72 57.56 -68.26 11.37
C ILE A 72 56.43 -68.54 10.39
N VAL A 73 56.38 -69.77 9.86
CA VAL A 73 55.32 -70.20 8.95
C VAL A 73 54.11 -70.72 9.74
N ILE A 74 52.91 -70.21 9.42
CA ILE A 74 51.63 -70.62 9.98
C ILE A 74 50.80 -71.28 8.87
N PRO A 75 50.79 -72.64 8.79
CA PRO A 75 50.09 -73.37 7.71
C PRO A 75 48.67 -73.80 8.05
N LYS A 76 48.19 -73.52 9.26
CA LYS A 76 46.92 -74.02 9.81
C LYS A 76 46.25 -72.98 10.71
N SER A 77 45.00 -73.20 11.09
CA SER A 77 44.31 -72.32 12.03
C SER A 77 44.99 -72.41 13.38
N ILE A 78 45.25 -71.26 14.01
CA ILE A 78 45.94 -71.20 15.30
C ILE A 78 45.53 -69.95 16.07
N THR A 79 45.53 -70.04 17.39
CA THR A 79 45.40 -68.89 18.28
C THR A 79 46.69 -68.72 19.06
N ILE A 80 47.35 -67.56 18.99
CA ILE A 80 48.55 -67.23 19.76
C ILE A 80 48.20 -66.11 20.74
N ILE A 81 48.40 -66.35 22.04
CA ILE A 81 48.04 -65.42 23.11
C ILE A 81 49.28 -65.11 23.93
N GLY A 82 49.73 -63.85 23.92
CA GLY A 82 50.77 -63.36 24.82
C GLY A 82 50.22 -62.89 26.17
N SER A 83 51.11 -62.49 27.06
CA SER A 83 50.75 -61.84 28.34
C SER A 83 50.13 -60.46 28.10
N ASP A 84 50.81 -59.63 27.30
CA ASP A 84 50.42 -58.29 26.88
C ASP A 84 51.34 -57.79 25.75
N SER A 85 50.92 -56.71 25.07
CA SER A 85 51.65 -56.12 23.94
C SER A 85 52.92 -55.35 24.30
N THR A 86 53.27 -55.24 25.58
CA THR A 86 54.50 -54.57 26.04
C THR A 86 55.56 -55.58 26.46
N ASN A 87 55.16 -56.69 27.09
CA ASN A 87 56.05 -57.66 27.72
C ASN A 87 56.18 -58.95 26.92
N CYS A 88 55.24 -59.29 26.03
CA CYS A 88 55.34 -60.45 25.14
C CYS A 88 55.73 -60.01 23.72
N ILE A 89 57.02 -60.04 23.39
CA ILE A 89 57.57 -59.49 22.14
C ILE A 89 58.12 -60.61 21.25
N ILE A 90 57.51 -60.80 20.08
CA ILE A 90 58.03 -61.63 19.00
C ILE A 90 58.96 -60.75 18.15
N LYS A 91 60.27 -60.99 18.25
CA LYS A 91 61.27 -60.33 17.39
C LYS A 91 61.42 -61.11 16.08
N GLY A 92 60.39 -61.03 15.24
CA GLY A 92 60.21 -61.95 14.11
C GLY A 92 59.24 -61.42 13.05
N GLN A 93 59.03 -62.27 12.04
CA GLN A 93 58.08 -62.08 10.94
C GLN A 93 57.23 -63.35 10.86
N LEU A 94 55.95 -63.20 10.50
CA LEU A 94 54.99 -64.30 10.35
C LEU A 94 54.57 -64.45 8.89
N ASP A 95 54.58 -65.68 8.39
CA ASP A 95 54.10 -66.02 7.05
C ASP A 95 52.92 -66.98 7.17
N ILE A 96 51.72 -66.52 6.81
CA ILE A 96 50.52 -67.35 6.78
C ILE A 96 50.47 -68.03 5.42
N GLN A 97 50.96 -69.27 5.37
CA GLN A 97 51.22 -69.98 4.13
C GLN A 97 50.96 -71.48 4.29
N ARG A 98 50.17 -72.07 3.39
CA ARG A 98 49.96 -73.51 3.28
C ARG A 98 50.04 -74.01 1.83
N ASP A 99 50.19 -75.32 1.67
CA ASP A 99 50.34 -75.94 0.35
C ASP A 99 49.00 -76.21 -0.36
N GLU A 100 47.94 -76.65 0.36
CA GLU A 100 46.61 -77.01 -0.17
C GLU A 100 45.51 -75.99 0.16
N GLU A 101 44.53 -75.76 -0.73
CA GLU A 101 43.86 -74.45 -0.81
C GLU A 101 42.32 -74.49 -0.92
N GLU A 102 41.62 -75.07 0.07
CA GLU A 102 40.14 -75.07 0.09
C GLU A 102 39.48 -74.57 1.39
N SER A 103 39.93 -75.00 2.59
CA SER A 103 39.31 -74.60 3.87
C SER A 103 39.72 -73.20 4.35
N VAL A 104 38.96 -72.56 5.23
CA VAL A 104 39.35 -71.26 5.82
C VAL A 104 40.43 -71.46 6.90
N ILE A 105 41.51 -70.68 6.88
CA ILE A 105 42.50 -70.60 7.96
C ILE A 105 42.12 -69.46 8.90
N ASN A 106 41.97 -69.75 10.20
CA ASN A 106 41.76 -68.72 11.22
C ASN A 106 43.03 -68.53 12.06
N VAL A 107 43.69 -67.39 11.89
CA VAL A 107 44.87 -67.01 12.68
C VAL A 107 44.47 -65.90 13.64
N ASN A 108 44.47 -66.20 14.93
CA ASN A 108 44.11 -65.25 15.98
C ASN A 108 45.35 -64.89 16.80
N LEU A 109 45.80 -63.64 16.77
CA LEU A 109 46.89 -63.16 17.62
C LEU A 109 46.31 -62.24 18.69
N ARG A 110 46.69 -62.46 19.95
CA ARG A 110 46.16 -61.70 21.09
C ARG A 110 47.26 -61.24 22.03
N ASN A 111 47.17 -60.01 22.50
CA ASN A 111 47.95 -59.47 23.63
C ASN A 111 49.47 -59.67 23.47
N LEU A 112 50.03 -59.27 22.34
CA LEU A 112 51.46 -59.44 22.04
C LEU A 112 51.97 -58.35 21.10
N GLN A 113 53.28 -58.20 21.02
CA GLN A 113 53.94 -57.36 20.02
C GLN A 113 54.73 -58.20 19.02
N ILE A 114 54.71 -57.79 17.74
CA ILE A 114 55.59 -58.31 16.70
C ILE A 114 56.46 -57.16 16.22
N THR A 115 57.78 -57.35 16.21
CA THR A 115 58.71 -56.30 15.79
C THR A 115 59.92 -56.86 15.06
N LYS A 116 60.28 -56.25 13.92
CA LYS A 116 61.44 -56.64 13.11
C LYS A 116 61.77 -55.54 12.10
N ALA A 117 63.04 -55.46 11.71
CA ALA A 117 63.43 -54.85 10.45
C ALA A 117 63.28 -55.90 9.33
N THR A 118 62.20 -55.83 8.57
CA THR A 118 61.94 -56.77 7.45
C THR A 118 62.72 -56.39 6.20
N THR A 119 62.88 -57.35 5.28
CA THR A 119 63.32 -57.03 3.92
C THR A 119 62.25 -56.16 3.23
N LEU A 120 62.67 -55.25 2.34
CA LEU A 120 61.72 -54.52 1.48
C LEU A 120 60.83 -55.50 0.73
N SER A 121 59.60 -55.11 0.40
CA SER A 121 58.50 -55.94 -0.09
C SER A 121 57.91 -56.97 0.88
N GLN A 122 58.39 -57.05 2.13
CA GLN A 122 57.83 -57.94 3.15
C GLN A 122 57.20 -57.18 4.32
N GLY A 123 56.12 -57.76 4.85
CA GLY A 123 55.46 -57.31 6.07
C GLY A 123 56.00 -57.98 7.34
N LEU A 124 55.62 -57.47 8.50
CA LEU A 124 55.74 -58.22 9.76
C LEU A 124 54.83 -59.45 9.76
N ILE A 125 53.70 -59.34 9.07
CA ILE A 125 52.82 -60.45 8.75
C ILE A 125 52.60 -60.46 7.24
N ASN A 126 52.94 -61.57 6.59
CA ASN A 126 52.64 -61.84 5.19
C ASN A 126 51.50 -62.84 5.12
N VAL A 127 50.42 -62.49 4.44
CA VAL A 127 49.33 -63.40 4.10
C VAL A 127 49.60 -63.93 2.70
N MET A 128 49.93 -65.22 2.60
CA MET A 128 50.40 -65.90 1.39
C MET A 128 49.47 -67.06 0.97
N SER A 129 48.22 -67.04 1.44
CA SER A 129 47.20 -68.05 1.16
C SER A 129 45.82 -67.42 1.06
N LYS A 130 44.96 -67.93 0.18
CA LYS A 130 43.54 -67.54 0.09
C LYS A 130 42.73 -68.13 1.24
N ASN A 131 41.52 -67.59 1.47
CA ASN A 131 40.60 -68.01 2.54
C ASN A 131 41.23 -67.86 3.94
N VAL A 132 41.78 -66.68 4.25
CA VAL A 132 42.46 -66.42 5.53
C VAL A 132 41.68 -65.39 6.34
N ASN A 133 41.37 -65.71 7.59
CA ASN A 133 40.93 -64.76 8.60
C ASN A 133 42.10 -64.49 9.56
N LEU A 134 42.66 -63.29 9.50
CA LEU A 134 43.70 -62.81 10.41
C LEU A 134 43.07 -61.84 11.42
N ASN A 135 42.96 -62.26 12.67
CA ASN A 135 42.38 -61.47 13.75
C ASN A 135 43.45 -61.06 14.76
N LEU A 136 43.67 -59.76 14.91
CA LEU A 136 44.61 -59.16 15.83
C LEU A 136 43.83 -58.47 16.95
N SER A 137 44.04 -58.87 18.21
CA SER A 137 43.34 -58.29 19.36
C SER A 137 44.32 -57.88 20.47
N GLY A 138 44.43 -56.59 20.78
CA GLY A 138 45.47 -56.12 21.72
C GLY A 138 46.89 -56.35 21.19
N VAL A 139 47.09 -56.29 19.87
CA VAL A 139 48.38 -56.60 19.22
C VAL A 139 49.05 -55.33 18.72
N HIS A 140 50.36 -55.21 18.98
CA HIS A 140 51.20 -54.13 18.44
C HIS A 140 52.13 -54.68 17.36
N LEU A 141 52.05 -54.15 16.14
CA LEU A 141 52.99 -54.41 15.05
C LEU A 141 53.95 -53.23 14.96
N HIS A 142 55.23 -53.44 15.20
CA HIS A 142 56.25 -52.40 15.18
C HIS A 142 57.28 -52.67 14.06
N GLN A 143 57.09 -52.02 12.91
CA GLN A 143 57.90 -52.19 11.71
C GLN A 143 59.05 -51.18 11.71
N LEU A 144 60.29 -51.69 11.74
CA LEU A 144 61.51 -50.89 11.90
C LEU A 144 62.16 -50.51 10.55
N THR A 145 61.80 -51.21 9.46
CA THR A 145 62.40 -50.94 8.15
C THR A 145 61.77 -49.73 7.50
N ALA A 146 62.57 -48.70 7.19
CA ALA A 146 62.19 -47.65 6.25
C ALA A 146 62.21 -48.17 4.81
N GLY A 147 61.22 -47.78 4.00
CA GLY A 147 61.27 -47.98 2.55
C GLY A 147 62.28 -47.05 1.88
N SER A 148 62.65 -47.38 0.64
CA SER A 148 63.56 -46.63 -0.22
C SER A 148 62.87 -45.93 -1.39
N GLY A 149 61.55 -46.08 -1.53
CA GLY A 149 60.76 -45.45 -2.59
C GLY A 149 59.34 -46.00 -2.72
N ASP A 150 58.58 -45.41 -3.64
CA ASP A 150 57.13 -45.60 -3.74
C ASP A 150 56.65 -47.00 -4.21
N GLY A 151 57.51 -47.73 -4.93
CA GLY A 151 57.16 -49.03 -5.51
C GLY A 151 57.15 -50.19 -4.51
N TRP A 152 56.51 -51.31 -4.87
CA TRP A 152 56.41 -52.54 -4.06
C TRP A 152 57.76 -53.02 -3.52
N GLY A 153 58.74 -53.25 -4.41
CA GLY A 153 60.10 -53.68 -4.06
C GLY A 153 60.93 -52.65 -3.29
N LYS A 154 60.38 -51.46 -3.08
CA LYS A 154 61.02 -50.34 -2.38
C LYS A 154 60.31 -49.97 -1.09
N SER A 155 59.12 -50.50 -0.84
CA SER A 155 58.32 -50.23 0.37
C SER A 155 58.52 -51.33 1.41
N SER A 156 58.30 -51.02 2.69
CA SER A 156 58.11 -52.05 3.73
C SER A 156 56.70 -51.95 4.31
N MET A 157 56.23 -53.04 4.93
CA MET A 157 54.83 -53.18 5.32
C MET A 157 54.63 -53.60 6.78
N GLY A 158 53.52 -53.20 7.39
CA GLY A 158 53.04 -53.81 8.63
C GLY A 158 52.46 -55.19 8.33
N ILE A 159 51.37 -55.21 7.56
CA ILE A 159 50.72 -56.40 7.04
C ILE A 159 50.72 -56.32 5.51
N VAL A 160 51.00 -57.44 4.84
CA VAL A 160 50.92 -57.53 3.38
C VAL A 160 50.17 -58.77 2.94
N ASN A 161 49.28 -58.59 1.97
CA ASN A 161 48.65 -59.67 1.22
C ASN A 161 49.40 -59.84 -0.11
N LEU A 162 49.95 -61.02 -0.34
CA LEU A 162 50.75 -61.37 -1.53
C LEU A 162 50.56 -62.84 -1.87
N GLY A 163 50.87 -63.26 -3.10
CA GLY A 163 50.76 -64.66 -3.50
C GLY A 163 51.79 -65.58 -2.84
N LYS A 164 52.10 -66.73 -3.46
CA LYS A 164 53.11 -67.68 -2.92
C LYS A 164 54.57 -67.18 -3.05
N SER A 165 54.79 -65.96 -3.53
CA SER A 165 56.09 -65.30 -3.69
C SER A 165 56.04 -63.87 -3.15
N TYR A 166 57.16 -63.35 -2.64
CA TYR A 166 57.28 -61.95 -2.18
C TYR A 166 57.34 -60.94 -3.34
N ASP A 167 56.58 -61.16 -4.41
CA ASP A 167 56.45 -60.25 -5.55
C ASP A 167 55.04 -59.65 -5.61
N SER A 168 54.82 -58.69 -6.52
CA SER A 168 53.53 -58.02 -6.71
C SER A 168 52.67 -58.65 -7.82
N ASN A 169 53.01 -59.83 -8.30
CA ASN A 169 52.34 -60.41 -9.47
C ASN A 169 50.95 -60.96 -9.14
N SER A 170 50.79 -61.48 -7.92
CA SER A 170 49.54 -62.10 -7.45
C SER A 170 49.25 -61.73 -5.99
N ILE A 171 47.95 -61.73 -5.65
CA ILE A 171 47.42 -61.47 -4.31
C ILE A 171 46.40 -62.55 -3.97
N CYS A 172 46.22 -62.84 -2.69
CA CYS A 172 45.26 -63.85 -2.25
C CYS A 172 43.84 -63.28 -2.13
N ASP A 173 42.87 -64.13 -2.48
CA ASP A 173 41.44 -63.86 -2.41
C ASP A 173 40.83 -64.31 -1.07
N ASN A 174 39.71 -63.71 -0.68
CA ASN A 174 39.01 -63.98 0.57
C ASN A 174 39.94 -63.90 1.80
N VAL A 175 40.75 -62.84 1.84
CA VAL A 175 41.59 -62.47 2.98
C VAL A 175 40.86 -61.42 3.81
N ASN A 176 40.53 -61.77 5.05
CA ASN A 176 39.87 -60.91 6.01
C ASN A 176 40.85 -60.58 7.14
N VAL A 177 41.22 -59.30 7.27
CA VAL A 177 42.14 -58.82 8.31
C VAL A 177 41.38 -57.91 9.26
N SER A 178 41.32 -58.28 10.53
CA SER A 178 40.65 -57.52 11.57
C SER A 178 41.64 -57.13 12.68
N LEU A 179 41.66 -55.85 13.02
CA LEU A 179 42.39 -55.28 14.14
C LEU A 179 41.38 -54.77 15.17
N THR A 180 41.47 -55.26 16.40
CA THR A 180 40.68 -54.80 17.55
C THR A 180 41.62 -54.36 18.67
N ASN A 181 41.50 -53.13 19.17
CA ASN A 181 42.39 -52.59 20.20
C ASN A 181 43.89 -52.78 19.84
N SER A 182 44.23 -52.66 18.56
CA SER A 182 45.55 -53.04 18.03
C SER A 182 46.21 -51.84 17.34
N CYS A 183 47.54 -51.88 17.23
CA CYS A 183 48.33 -50.78 16.65
C CYS A 183 49.33 -51.31 15.62
N ILE A 184 49.41 -50.67 14.45
CA ILE A 184 50.52 -50.80 13.51
C ILE A 184 51.32 -49.51 13.56
N TYR A 185 52.56 -49.58 14.02
CA TYR A 185 53.49 -48.46 14.09
C TYR A 185 54.66 -48.67 13.13
N LEU A 186 54.90 -47.68 12.27
CA LEU A 186 55.90 -47.72 11.20
C LEU A 186 56.94 -46.61 11.44
N GLU A 187 58.22 -46.96 11.61
CA GLU A 187 59.26 -45.99 12.00
C GLU A 187 59.82 -45.13 10.85
N GLY A 188 59.62 -45.52 9.59
CA GLY A 188 60.32 -44.95 8.43
C GLY A 188 59.45 -44.30 7.36
N SER A 189 60.11 -43.80 6.32
CA SER A 189 59.47 -43.26 5.11
C SER A 189 59.10 -44.38 4.12
N TYR A 190 58.16 -44.13 3.20
CA TYR A 190 57.69 -45.08 2.18
C TYR A 190 57.14 -46.40 2.74
N ASN A 191 56.68 -46.39 3.99
CA ASN A 191 56.06 -47.55 4.62
C ASN A 191 54.58 -47.64 4.29
N ARG A 192 54.04 -48.86 4.43
CA ARG A 192 52.62 -49.16 4.25
C ARG A 192 52.08 -49.90 5.46
N GLY A 193 51.02 -49.41 6.10
CA GLY A 193 50.41 -50.12 7.24
C GLY A 193 49.82 -51.46 6.81
N PHE A 194 48.95 -51.40 5.82
CA PHE A 194 48.43 -52.55 5.09
C PHE A 194 48.66 -52.37 3.58
N SER A 195 49.14 -53.42 2.91
CA SER A 195 49.37 -53.40 1.47
C SER A 195 48.85 -54.66 0.79
N SER A 196 48.17 -54.51 -0.34
CA SER A 196 47.72 -55.63 -1.18
C SER A 196 47.81 -55.24 -2.65
N PHE A 197 48.90 -55.57 -3.32
CA PHE A 197 49.11 -55.22 -4.73
C PHE A 197 49.24 -56.45 -5.60
N GLY A 198 48.21 -56.69 -6.42
CA GLY A 198 48.23 -57.68 -7.48
C GLY A 198 48.11 -56.99 -8.82
N ASN A 199 48.87 -57.46 -9.81
CA ASN A 199 48.84 -56.92 -11.17
C ASN A 199 47.85 -57.65 -12.10
N THR A 200 47.34 -58.82 -11.70
CA THR A 200 46.59 -59.72 -12.61
C THR A 200 45.28 -60.27 -12.05
N THR A 201 45.15 -60.38 -10.72
CA THR A 201 44.06 -61.12 -10.08
C THR A 201 43.15 -60.18 -9.30
N LYS A 202 41.85 -60.16 -9.63
CA LYS A 202 40.82 -59.43 -8.89
C LYS A 202 40.39 -60.24 -7.67
N VAL A 203 40.33 -59.61 -6.50
CA VAL A 203 40.04 -60.26 -5.22
C VAL A 203 39.03 -59.51 -4.38
N LYS A 204 38.31 -60.24 -3.54
CA LYS A 204 37.32 -59.74 -2.59
C LYS A 204 37.80 -59.97 -1.16
N ASN A 205 38.48 -58.97 -0.61
CA ASN A 205 39.08 -58.99 0.72
C ASN A 205 38.38 -58.00 1.65
N THR A 206 38.61 -58.16 2.95
CA THR A 206 38.03 -57.30 3.99
C THR A 206 39.11 -56.81 4.94
N ILE A 207 39.09 -55.53 5.28
CA ILE A 207 39.96 -54.94 6.29
C ILE A 207 39.09 -54.23 7.33
N VAL A 208 39.23 -54.57 8.60
CA VAL A 208 38.47 -53.94 9.70
C VAL A 208 39.44 -53.38 10.74
N LEU A 209 39.31 -52.09 11.04
CA LEU A 209 39.92 -51.43 12.19
C LEU A 209 38.82 -51.09 13.19
N ASP A 210 38.91 -51.66 14.40
CA ASP A 210 37.98 -51.44 15.50
C ASP A 210 38.79 -50.98 16.73
N ASN A 211 38.61 -49.73 17.15
CA ASN A 211 39.45 -49.06 18.16
C ASN A 211 40.95 -49.32 17.94
N SER A 212 41.38 -49.21 16.69
CA SER A 212 42.72 -49.62 16.26
C SER A 212 43.42 -48.52 15.47
N HIS A 213 44.74 -48.53 15.50
CA HIS A 213 45.55 -47.42 15.02
C HIS A 213 46.60 -47.88 14.00
N ILE A 214 46.72 -47.15 12.88
CA ILE A 214 47.85 -47.27 11.95
C ILE A 214 48.57 -45.93 11.97
N LEU A 215 49.82 -45.94 12.42
CA LEU A 215 50.59 -44.75 12.75
C LEU A 215 51.95 -44.78 12.03
N SER A 216 52.31 -43.66 11.43
CA SER A 216 53.65 -43.40 10.89
C SER A 216 54.42 -42.47 11.83
N ALA A 217 55.67 -42.80 12.12
CA ALA A 217 56.58 -41.95 12.91
C ALA A 217 57.03 -40.69 12.13
N VAL A 218 57.03 -40.77 10.80
CA VAL A 218 57.51 -39.70 9.91
C VAL A 218 56.34 -39.13 9.13
N TYR A 219 56.00 -37.86 9.41
CA TYR A 219 55.07 -37.11 8.58
C TYR A 219 55.66 -36.86 7.19
N PRO A 220 54.85 -36.94 6.12
CA PRO A 220 55.31 -36.75 4.76
C PRO A 220 55.95 -35.37 4.54
N LYS A 221 57.15 -35.34 3.95
CA LYS A 221 57.84 -34.16 3.41
C LYS A 221 58.01 -34.32 1.89
N ASN A 222 58.56 -33.32 1.20
CA ASN A 222 58.73 -33.37 -0.26
C ASN A 222 59.37 -34.68 -0.73
N GLY A 223 58.60 -35.49 -1.47
CA GLY A 223 59.05 -36.75 -2.08
C GLY A 223 58.86 -38.05 -1.27
N THR A 224 58.28 -38.03 -0.06
CA THR A 224 58.09 -39.25 0.77
C THR A 224 56.66 -39.83 0.70
N TYR A 225 56.45 -40.91 -0.06
CA TYR A 225 55.13 -41.50 -0.36
C TYR A 225 54.74 -42.67 0.59
N SER A 226 54.61 -42.39 1.90
CA SER A 226 54.09 -43.39 2.86
C SER A 226 52.57 -43.54 2.73
N ARG A 227 52.02 -44.74 2.98
CA ARG A 227 50.57 -45.00 2.90
C ARG A 227 50.04 -45.74 4.14
N GLY A 228 48.84 -45.40 4.60
CA GLY A 228 48.22 -46.15 5.70
C GLY A 228 47.75 -47.52 5.21
N ILE A 229 46.78 -47.49 4.29
CA ILE A 229 46.24 -48.66 3.60
C ILE A 229 46.37 -48.40 2.09
N SER A 230 46.94 -49.34 1.34
CA SER A 230 47.11 -49.20 -0.10
C SER A 230 46.92 -50.50 -0.85
N PHE A 231 46.19 -50.47 -1.95
CA PHE A 231 45.82 -51.70 -2.65
C PHE A 231 45.46 -51.53 -4.12
N SER A 232 45.59 -52.62 -4.89
CA SER A 232 45.17 -52.76 -6.28
C SER A 232 44.39 -54.06 -6.49
N ASN A 233 43.46 -54.07 -7.46
CA ASN A 233 42.63 -55.23 -7.81
C ASN A 233 41.78 -55.80 -6.66
N MET A 234 41.45 -54.99 -5.66
CA MET A 234 40.56 -55.38 -4.54
C MET A 234 39.07 -55.23 -4.92
N ASN A 235 38.64 -55.74 -6.07
CA ASN A 235 37.30 -55.47 -6.59
C ASN A 235 36.20 -56.09 -5.74
N GLY A 236 35.18 -55.30 -5.36
CA GLY A 236 34.12 -55.74 -4.46
C GLY A 236 34.55 -55.93 -3.00
N SER A 237 35.78 -55.52 -2.65
CA SER A 237 36.33 -55.58 -1.29
C SER A 237 35.76 -54.51 -0.37
N SER A 238 35.98 -54.67 0.93
CA SER A 238 35.54 -53.70 1.94
C SER A 238 36.60 -53.28 2.93
N ILE A 239 36.54 -52.02 3.37
CA ILE A 239 37.39 -51.46 4.41
C ILE A 239 36.47 -50.77 5.42
N GLU A 240 36.58 -51.14 6.68
CA GLU A 240 35.78 -50.59 7.78
C GLU A 240 36.71 -50.03 8.86
N MET A 241 36.54 -48.76 9.20
CA MET A 241 37.13 -48.11 10.37
C MET A 241 35.99 -47.73 11.32
N LYS A 242 36.06 -48.19 12.57
CA LYS A 242 35.05 -47.91 13.60
C LYS A 242 35.63 -47.72 14.99
N ASN A 243 34.80 -47.17 15.88
CA ASN A 243 35.02 -47.09 17.33
C ASN A 243 36.37 -46.45 17.71
N ASN A 244 36.59 -45.20 17.34
CA ASN A 244 37.82 -44.43 17.63
C ASN A 244 39.08 -44.99 16.95
N SER A 245 38.93 -45.57 15.75
CA SER A 245 40.09 -46.00 14.96
C SER A 245 40.80 -44.81 14.31
N THR A 246 42.13 -44.91 14.14
CA THR A 246 42.96 -43.81 13.62
C THR A 246 43.93 -44.24 12.54
N ILE A 247 44.01 -43.50 11.43
CA ILE A 247 45.13 -43.58 10.48
C ILE A 247 45.84 -42.24 10.46
N LYS A 248 47.13 -42.21 10.83
CA LYS A 248 47.87 -40.96 11.05
C LYS A 248 49.29 -40.94 10.48
N GLY A 249 49.67 -39.80 9.89
CA GLY A 249 51.04 -39.48 9.50
C GLY A 249 51.46 -39.97 8.11
N PHE A 250 50.51 -40.18 7.19
CA PHE A 250 50.78 -40.72 5.86
C PHE A 250 50.70 -39.68 4.76
N TYR A 251 51.34 -39.95 3.62
CA TYR A 251 51.12 -39.18 2.39
C TYR A 251 49.69 -39.43 1.88
N TYR A 252 49.29 -40.70 1.81
CA TYR A 252 47.91 -41.11 1.58
C TYR A 252 47.45 -42.05 2.70
N ALA A 253 46.50 -41.65 3.52
CA ALA A 253 45.99 -42.53 4.58
C ALA A 253 45.30 -43.77 3.97
N ILE A 254 44.36 -43.58 3.06
CA ILE A 254 43.78 -44.66 2.25
C ILE A 254 44.01 -44.33 0.77
N ASN A 255 44.75 -45.21 0.10
CA ASN A 255 45.10 -45.09 -1.31
C ASN A 255 44.40 -46.15 -2.15
N VAL A 256 43.39 -45.71 -2.88
CA VAL A 256 42.60 -46.52 -3.82
C VAL A 256 43.18 -46.36 -5.22
N THR A 257 43.95 -47.35 -5.69
CA THR A 257 44.60 -47.30 -7.01
C THR A 257 43.65 -47.58 -8.18
N ALA A 258 44.05 -47.28 -9.41
CA ALA A 258 43.18 -47.32 -10.60
C ALA A 258 42.61 -48.69 -10.95
N LEU A 259 43.25 -49.80 -10.53
CA LEU A 259 42.82 -51.16 -10.87
C LEU A 259 41.70 -51.72 -9.99
N ASN A 260 41.14 -50.90 -9.10
CA ASN A 260 40.03 -51.31 -8.24
C ASN A 260 38.67 -51.02 -8.89
N ASP A 261 37.61 -51.64 -8.38
CA ASP A 261 36.23 -51.35 -8.79
C ASP A 261 35.25 -51.84 -7.70
N ASN A 262 34.12 -51.15 -7.54
CA ASN A 262 33.04 -51.57 -6.64
C ASN A 262 33.45 -51.76 -5.15
N LEU A 263 34.38 -50.95 -4.64
CA LEU A 263 34.77 -51.00 -3.22
C LEU A 263 33.70 -50.43 -2.29
N SER A 264 33.66 -50.93 -1.06
CA SER A 264 32.90 -50.32 0.04
C SER A 264 33.83 -49.88 1.16
N ILE A 265 33.93 -48.57 1.39
CA ILE A 265 34.79 -47.98 2.42
C ILE A 265 33.91 -47.27 3.45
N SER A 266 33.97 -47.71 4.71
CA SER A 266 33.20 -47.17 5.83
C SER A 266 34.12 -46.60 6.89
N ILE A 267 33.95 -45.34 7.27
CA ILE A 267 34.72 -44.64 8.32
C ILE A 267 33.71 -44.05 9.30
N VAL A 268 33.56 -44.68 10.46
CA VAL A 268 32.54 -44.33 11.46
C VAL A 268 33.20 -44.09 12.81
N ASP A 269 32.81 -43.04 13.53
CA ASP A 269 33.36 -42.71 14.85
C ASP A 269 34.90 -42.75 14.88
N SER A 270 35.58 -42.26 13.82
CA SER A 270 37.02 -42.49 13.60
C SER A 270 37.75 -41.23 13.11
N LYS A 271 39.09 -41.25 13.15
CA LYS A 271 39.93 -40.12 12.73
C LYS A 271 40.95 -40.51 11.64
N ILE A 272 41.10 -39.65 10.64
CA ILE A 272 42.22 -39.70 9.70
C ILE A 272 42.95 -38.35 9.74
N ASP A 273 44.28 -38.39 9.83
CA ASP A 273 45.16 -37.20 9.94
C ASP A 273 46.42 -37.46 9.09
N SER A 274 46.46 -36.90 7.87
CA SER A 274 47.51 -37.23 6.88
C SER A 274 47.68 -36.10 5.85
N TRP A 275 48.53 -36.24 4.83
CA TRP A 275 48.58 -35.24 3.73
C TRP A 275 47.30 -35.28 2.89
N ALA A 276 46.79 -36.48 2.61
CA ALA A 276 45.43 -36.71 2.15
C ALA A 276 44.79 -37.87 2.91
N ALA A 277 43.51 -37.72 3.25
CA ALA A 277 42.76 -38.78 3.91
C ALA A 277 42.40 -39.88 2.90
N LEU A 278 41.83 -39.48 1.75
CA LEU A 278 41.41 -40.39 0.68
C LEU A 278 42.04 -39.96 -0.65
N ASN A 279 42.81 -40.86 -1.26
CA ASN A 279 43.35 -40.68 -2.61
C ASN A 279 42.77 -41.77 -3.53
N ILE A 280 41.94 -41.36 -4.49
CA ILE A 280 41.09 -42.27 -5.26
C ILE A 280 41.40 -42.16 -6.75
N TRP A 281 41.62 -43.31 -7.39
CA TRP A 281 41.92 -43.45 -8.81
C TRP A 281 40.97 -44.41 -9.55
N SER A 282 40.03 -45.05 -8.85
CA SER A 282 39.12 -46.06 -9.41
C SER A 282 37.66 -45.64 -9.37
N SER A 283 36.84 -46.33 -10.17
CA SER A 283 35.42 -46.04 -10.36
C SER A 283 34.49 -46.88 -9.49
N ASN A 284 33.21 -46.47 -9.42
CA ASN A 284 32.08 -47.18 -8.82
C ASN A 284 32.22 -47.51 -7.31
N ASN A 285 33.05 -46.79 -6.57
CA ASN A 285 33.27 -47.06 -5.15
C ASN A 285 32.25 -46.32 -4.28
N LYS A 286 31.92 -46.92 -3.13
CA LYS A 286 30.96 -46.40 -2.15
C LYS A 286 31.65 -46.06 -0.84
N PHE A 287 31.51 -44.82 -0.42
CA PHE A 287 32.09 -44.29 0.81
C PHE A 287 30.99 -43.91 1.79
N LYS A 288 31.06 -44.44 3.02
CA LYS A 288 30.20 -44.06 4.14
C LYS A 288 31.08 -43.43 5.21
N ILE A 289 30.88 -42.16 5.51
CA ILE A 289 31.69 -41.42 6.49
C ILE A 289 30.75 -40.79 7.51
N ALA A 290 30.84 -41.20 8.77
CA ALA A 290 29.92 -40.74 9.81
C ALA A 290 30.63 -40.46 11.13
N ASN A 291 30.23 -39.39 11.83
CA ASN A 291 30.74 -39.06 13.18
C ASN A 291 32.27 -39.03 13.25
N SER A 292 32.92 -38.61 12.18
CA SER A 292 34.35 -38.79 11.97
C SER A 292 35.04 -37.47 11.69
N THR A 293 36.37 -37.48 11.78
CA THR A 293 37.19 -36.32 11.44
C THR A 293 38.25 -36.74 10.45
N LEU A 294 38.23 -36.15 9.26
CA LEU A 294 39.23 -36.32 8.22
C LEU A 294 39.99 -35.00 8.09
N GLU A 295 41.27 -35.04 8.43
CA GLU A 295 42.17 -33.89 8.42
C GLU A 295 43.27 -34.12 7.39
N SER A 296 43.54 -33.07 6.62
CA SER A 296 44.66 -33.03 5.69
C SER A 296 45.62 -31.90 6.03
N HIS A 297 46.92 -32.18 6.02
CA HIS A 297 47.97 -31.19 6.31
C HIS A 297 48.97 -31.09 5.16
N ASN A 298 49.00 -29.94 4.48
CA ASN A 298 49.92 -29.69 3.36
C ASN A 298 51.20 -28.99 3.81
N TYR A 299 52.28 -29.76 4.01
CA TYR A 299 53.61 -29.28 4.39
C TYR A 299 54.54 -28.99 3.18
N GLN A 300 54.06 -29.14 1.94
CA GLN A 300 54.91 -29.12 0.74
C GLN A 300 55.26 -27.68 0.30
N LEU A 301 56.53 -27.35 0.05
CA LEU A 301 56.93 -26.04 -0.50
C LEU A 301 56.74 -26.03 -2.03
N LYS A 302 56.16 -24.95 -2.60
CA LYS A 302 55.81 -24.70 -4.03
C LYS A 302 56.17 -25.81 -5.05
N GLY A 303 55.16 -26.30 -5.78
CA GLY A 303 55.25 -27.26 -6.89
C GLY A 303 53.84 -27.61 -7.42
N SER A 304 53.75 -28.51 -8.41
CA SER A 304 52.53 -29.00 -9.10
C SER A 304 51.47 -29.71 -8.23
N ASN A 305 51.45 -29.46 -6.92
CA ASN A 305 50.90 -30.38 -5.92
C ASN A 305 49.82 -29.73 -5.05
N ASP A 306 48.90 -28.98 -5.69
CA ASP A 306 47.65 -28.59 -5.05
C ASP A 306 46.84 -29.89 -4.78
N PHE A 307 46.40 -30.10 -3.53
CA PHE A 307 45.79 -31.37 -3.11
C PHE A 307 44.60 -31.15 -2.18
N ALA A 308 43.94 -32.23 -1.74
CA ALA A 308 42.77 -32.13 -0.86
C ALA A 308 42.68 -33.22 0.21
N THR A 309 41.75 -33.05 1.16
CA THR A 309 41.41 -34.10 2.14
C THR A 309 40.84 -35.33 1.45
N ILE A 310 39.93 -35.13 0.51
CA ILE A 310 39.40 -36.16 -0.39
C ILE A 310 39.78 -35.77 -1.82
N VAL A 311 40.53 -36.64 -2.50
CA VAL A 311 40.93 -36.45 -3.90
C VAL A 311 40.41 -37.59 -4.76
N LEU A 312 39.69 -37.22 -5.82
CA LEU A 312 39.41 -38.10 -6.95
C LEU A 312 40.24 -37.65 -8.13
N ASN A 313 41.12 -38.54 -8.59
CA ASN A 313 42.06 -38.26 -9.65
C ASN A 313 41.48 -38.64 -11.02
N LYS A 314 42.10 -38.07 -12.05
CA LYS A 314 41.78 -38.31 -13.45
C LYS A 314 43.07 -38.47 -14.24
N ASP A 315 43.19 -39.57 -14.96
CA ASP A 315 44.11 -39.74 -16.08
C ASP A 315 43.42 -39.42 -17.43
N GLU A 316 44.06 -39.72 -18.56
CA GLU A 316 43.47 -39.53 -19.91
C GLU A 316 42.11 -40.23 -20.08
N GLU A 317 41.87 -41.33 -19.37
CA GLU A 317 40.66 -42.16 -19.47
C GLU A 317 39.56 -41.82 -18.44
N ASP A 318 39.76 -40.82 -17.57
CA ASP A 318 38.82 -40.48 -16.49
C ASP A 318 38.48 -41.68 -15.59
N ASN A 319 39.48 -42.16 -14.85
CA ASN A 319 39.47 -43.46 -14.16
C ASN A 319 38.72 -43.50 -12.82
N ALA A 320 38.42 -42.36 -12.19
CA ALA A 320 37.71 -42.30 -10.90
C ALA A 320 36.26 -41.79 -11.02
N ILE A 321 35.46 -42.37 -11.90
CA ILE A 321 34.07 -41.95 -12.16
C ILE A 321 33.04 -42.72 -11.31
N ASN A 322 31.83 -42.18 -11.19
CA ASN A 322 30.68 -42.84 -10.55
C ASN A 322 30.92 -43.26 -9.09
N ASN A 323 31.79 -42.57 -8.37
CA ASN A 323 31.95 -42.79 -6.93
C ASN A 323 30.84 -42.08 -6.15
N SER A 324 30.40 -42.69 -5.05
CA SER A 324 29.33 -42.16 -4.19
C SER A 324 29.80 -42.02 -2.75
N PHE A 325 29.61 -40.83 -2.17
CA PHE A 325 29.93 -40.51 -0.79
C PHE A 325 28.65 -40.19 -0.02
N ASP A 326 28.47 -40.82 1.14
CA ASP A 326 27.47 -40.47 2.17
C ASP A 326 28.23 -39.99 3.42
N ILE A 327 28.22 -38.69 3.66
CA ILE A 327 29.01 -38.00 4.68
C ILE A 327 28.06 -37.34 5.68
N LYS A 328 28.13 -37.71 6.96
CA LYS A 328 27.26 -37.17 8.02
C LYS A 328 28.04 -36.89 9.30
N ASN A 329 27.69 -35.82 10.00
CA ASN A 329 28.31 -35.41 11.26
C ASN A 329 29.84 -35.51 11.23
N THR A 330 30.44 -35.05 10.13
CA THR A 330 31.86 -35.28 9.85
C THR A 330 32.57 -33.97 9.56
N ASN A 331 33.77 -33.83 10.12
CA ASN A 331 34.67 -32.71 9.88
C ASN A 331 35.63 -33.05 8.73
N LEU A 332 35.58 -32.28 7.65
CA LEU A 332 36.51 -32.34 6.51
C LEU A 332 37.41 -31.10 6.54
N PHE A 333 38.61 -31.26 7.09
CA PHE A 333 39.50 -30.14 7.38
C PHE A 333 40.76 -30.15 6.50
N ALA A 334 40.98 -29.01 5.84
CA ALA A 334 42.16 -28.75 5.03
C ALA A 334 43.06 -27.72 5.71
N PHE A 335 44.24 -28.16 6.14
CA PHE A 335 45.28 -27.33 6.73
C PHE A 335 46.40 -27.06 5.73
N MET A 336 46.50 -25.81 5.28
CA MET A 336 47.60 -25.27 4.50
C MET A 336 48.75 -24.87 5.44
N GLU A 337 49.70 -25.76 5.67
CA GLU A 337 50.88 -25.53 6.52
C GLU A 337 52.03 -24.83 5.77
N SER A 338 51.93 -24.76 4.43
CA SER A 338 52.89 -24.14 3.51
C SER A 338 52.23 -23.14 2.55
N THR A 339 52.82 -22.93 1.35
CA THR A 339 52.30 -22.10 0.25
C THR A 339 51.55 -22.88 -0.83
N ALA A 340 51.56 -24.22 -0.78
CA ALA A 340 50.78 -25.04 -1.71
C ALA A 340 49.30 -25.04 -1.32
N LEU A 341 48.38 -25.04 -2.29
CA LEU A 341 46.96 -24.96 -2.01
C LEU A 341 46.44 -26.30 -1.49
N GLN A 342 45.48 -26.24 -0.57
CA GLN A 342 44.81 -27.42 -0.02
C GLN A 342 43.30 -27.16 0.07
N TYR A 343 42.52 -28.15 -0.35
CA TYR A 343 41.04 -28.09 -0.34
C TYR A 343 40.46 -29.18 0.55
N PRO A 344 39.26 -29.02 1.13
CA PRO A 344 38.51 -30.14 1.68
C PRO A 344 38.26 -31.24 0.65
N ILE A 345 37.85 -30.86 -0.57
CA ILE A 345 37.53 -31.80 -1.64
C ILE A 345 38.11 -31.30 -2.97
N SER A 346 38.75 -32.19 -3.73
CA SER A 346 39.18 -31.98 -5.12
C SER A 346 38.69 -33.15 -5.98
N VAL A 347 37.86 -32.87 -6.98
CA VAL A 347 37.19 -33.91 -7.79
C VAL A 347 37.52 -33.72 -9.26
N ARG A 348 38.68 -34.25 -9.69
CA ARG A 348 39.21 -34.06 -11.06
C ARG A 348 38.49 -34.93 -12.09
N SER A 349 37.87 -36.01 -11.64
CA SER A 349 37.09 -36.95 -12.45
C SER A 349 35.61 -36.57 -12.53
N THR A 350 34.87 -37.16 -13.47
CA THR A 350 33.47 -36.82 -13.72
C THR A 350 32.45 -37.79 -13.08
N GLY A 351 31.20 -37.36 -12.93
CA GLY A 351 30.07 -38.24 -12.60
C GLY A 351 30.02 -38.75 -11.15
N ASN A 352 30.74 -38.11 -10.22
CA ASN A 352 30.74 -38.49 -8.81
C ASN A 352 29.65 -37.76 -8.04
N THR A 353 29.14 -38.40 -6.98
CA THR A 353 28.07 -37.87 -6.13
C THR A 353 28.52 -37.79 -4.68
N PHE A 354 28.39 -36.61 -4.08
CA PHE A 354 28.60 -36.35 -2.66
C PHE A 354 27.27 -36.00 -1.99
N ASN A 355 26.83 -36.84 -1.06
CA ASN A 355 25.71 -36.54 -0.17
C ASN A 355 26.30 -36.11 1.18
N ILE A 356 26.34 -34.81 1.43
CA ILE A 356 26.92 -34.23 2.64
C ILE A 356 25.78 -33.71 3.50
N GLY A 357 25.55 -34.38 4.63
CA GLY A 357 24.39 -34.14 5.48
C GLY A 357 24.74 -33.80 6.91
N GLU A 358 23.69 -33.85 7.73
CA GLU A 358 23.54 -33.35 9.10
C GLU A 358 24.85 -33.19 9.88
N GLY A 359 25.15 -31.94 10.28
CA GLY A 359 26.25 -31.63 11.22
C GLY A 359 27.66 -31.66 10.61
N SER A 360 27.80 -31.88 9.31
CA SER A 360 29.11 -31.89 8.65
C SER A 360 29.71 -30.49 8.47
N VAL A 361 31.04 -30.40 8.51
CA VAL A 361 31.78 -29.14 8.37
C VAL A 361 32.87 -29.31 7.31
N LEU A 362 32.88 -28.43 6.30
CA LEU A 362 33.97 -28.30 5.33
C LEU A 362 34.77 -27.06 5.68
N LYS A 363 36.05 -27.21 6.04
CA LYS A 363 36.88 -26.12 6.54
C LYS A 363 38.23 -26.05 5.86
N VAL A 364 38.65 -24.84 5.52
CA VAL A 364 40.04 -24.53 5.17
C VAL A 364 40.63 -23.53 6.18
N ASN A 365 41.87 -23.73 6.61
CA ASN A 365 42.48 -22.94 7.68
C ASN A 365 43.08 -21.58 7.25
N LYS A 366 43.14 -21.27 5.95
CA LYS A 366 43.65 -20.01 5.40
C LYS A 366 42.81 -19.55 4.21
N ASN A 367 42.75 -18.24 4.00
CA ASN A 367 41.97 -17.60 2.91
C ASN A 367 42.70 -17.57 1.55
N ASN A 368 43.77 -18.35 1.37
CA ASN A 368 44.57 -18.32 0.14
C ASN A 368 43.97 -19.16 -1.01
N VAL A 369 42.86 -19.87 -0.76
CA VAL A 369 42.09 -20.56 -1.79
C VAL A 369 40.84 -19.77 -2.12
N GLY A 370 40.47 -19.69 -3.40
CA GLY A 370 39.24 -19.01 -3.82
C GLY A 370 37.96 -19.78 -3.43
N VAL A 371 38.04 -21.12 -3.38
CA VAL A 371 36.90 -22.03 -3.15
C VAL A 371 37.26 -23.21 -2.25
N LEU A 372 36.25 -23.88 -1.69
CA LEU A 372 36.36 -25.08 -0.86
C LEU A 372 36.33 -26.39 -1.64
N ILE A 373 35.80 -26.39 -2.87
CA ILE A 373 35.73 -27.58 -3.73
C ILE A 373 36.41 -27.28 -5.07
N GLN A 374 37.48 -27.99 -5.37
CA GLN A 374 38.22 -27.87 -6.63
C GLN A 374 37.67 -28.84 -7.69
N ASP A 375 37.66 -28.42 -8.96
CA ASP A 375 37.28 -29.23 -10.14
C ASP A 375 35.83 -29.78 -10.13
N TYR A 376 34.94 -29.14 -9.37
CA TYR A 376 33.57 -29.59 -9.08
C TYR A 376 32.62 -29.75 -10.28
N LYS A 377 32.92 -29.15 -11.45
CA LYS A 377 31.93 -28.81 -12.51
C LYS A 377 31.11 -29.99 -13.07
N THR A 378 31.63 -31.20 -13.03
CA THR A 378 31.03 -32.41 -13.63
C THR A 378 30.49 -33.39 -12.57
N ASN A 379 30.33 -32.92 -11.33
CA ASN A 379 29.99 -33.73 -10.17
C ASN A 379 28.79 -33.14 -9.42
N THR A 380 28.10 -33.97 -8.64
CA THR A 380 26.89 -33.58 -7.90
C THR A 380 27.17 -33.51 -6.41
N PHE A 381 26.84 -32.39 -5.77
CA PHE A 381 27.00 -32.18 -4.33
C PHE A 381 25.64 -31.90 -3.68
N ASN A 382 25.00 -32.97 -3.20
CA ASN A 382 23.75 -32.88 -2.46
C ASN A 382 24.06 -32.53 -1.00
N CYS A 383 23.88 -31.25 -0.64
CA CYS A 383 24.18 -30.76 0.70
C CYS A 383 22.90 -30.31 1.39
N ASP A 384 22.67 -30.75 2.63
CA ASP A 384 21.58 -30.19 3.42
C ASP A 384 21.91 -28.80 3.99
N ASN A 385 20.90 -28.10 4.51
CA ASN A 385 21.05 -26.73 5.02
C ASN A 385 21.83 -26.63 6.35
N THR A 386 22.26 -27.74 6.94
CA THR A 386 23.01 -27.76 8.20
C THR A 386 24.53 -27.86 8.01
N VAL A 387 24.97 -28.16 6.77
CA VAL A 387 26.40 -28.21 6.43
C VAL A 387 27.02 -26.83 6.62
N LYS A 388 28.14 -26.80 7.36
CA LYS A 388 28.89 -25.56 7.60
C LYS A 388 30.07 -25.48 6.65
N TYR A 389 30.18 -24.35 5.95
CA TYR A 389 31.30 -24.04 5.06
C TYR A 389 32.13 -22.96 5.74
N GLN A 390 33.33 -23.32 6.19
CA GLN A 390 34.17 -22.46 7.01
C GLN A 390 35.51 -22.18 6.36
N ILE A 391 36.00 -20.96 6.57
CA ILE A 391 37.34 -20.51 6.19
C ILE A 391 38.11 -20.12 7.45
N ALA A 392 39.27 -19.49 7.31
CA ALA A 392 40.12 -19.10 8.44
C ALA A 392 39.33 -18.45 9.58
N ASP A 393 39.75 -18.71 10.82
CA ASP A 393 39.09 -18.20 12.04
C ASP A 393 37.59 -18.58 12.17
N GLU A 394 37.17 -19.65 11.50
CA GLU A 394 35.79 -20.18 11.54
C GLU A 394 34.74 -19.26 10.89
N LYS A 395 35.18 -18.29 10.09
CA LYS A 395 34.28 -17.45 9.28
C LYS A 395 33.52 -18.32 8.28
N SER A 396 32.26 -17.99 8.03
CA SER A 396 31.45 -18.72 7.05
C SER A 396 31.78 -18.28 5.62
N ALA A 397 31.80 -19.23 4.70
CA ALA A 397 32.06 -19.00 3.27
C ALA A 397 30.80 -18.56 2.51
N ILE A 398 30.98 -17.79 1.43
CA ILE A 398 29.89 -17.47 0.49
C ILE A 398 29.52 -18.77 -0.23
N THR A 399 28.25 -19.14 -0.27
CA THR A 399 27.81 -20.41 -0.91
C THR A 399 27.02 -20.14 -2.18
N VAL A 400 27.17 -21.01 -3.17
CA VAL A 400 26.40 -20.98 -4.41
C VAL A 400 25.66 -22.30 -4.55
N PHE A 401 24.35 -22.21 -4.74
CA PHE A 401 23.49 -23.36 -4.97
C PHE A 401 22.90 -23.32 -6.37
N ASN A 402 22.70 -24.50 -6.95
CA ASN A 402 21.88 -24.69 -8.14
C ASN A 402 20.39 -24.56 -7.82
N GLN A 403 19.56 -24.51 -8.85
CA GLN A 403 18.10 -24.45 -8.72
C GLN A 403 17.51 -25.66 -7.99
N ASP A 404 18.10 -26.85 -8.17
CA ASP A 404 17.68 -28.10 -7.52
C ASP A 404 18.11 -28.19 -6.04
N GLY A 405 18.78 -27.17 -5.52
CA GLY A 405 19.27 -27.10 -4.14
C GLY A 405 20.64 -27.76 -3.95
N SER A 406 21.22 -28.39 -4.96
CA SER A 406 22.60 -28.92 -4.87
C SER A 406 23.61 -27.78 -4.70
N LEU A 407 24.64 -28.02 -3.91
CA LEU A 407 25.75 -27.09 -3.75
C LEU A 407 26.53 -27.06 -5.05
N ARG A 408 26.77 -25.86 -5.56
CA ARG A 408 27.67 -25.64 -6.68
C ARG A 408 29.10 -25.46 -6.20
N ASN A 409 29.30 -24.52 -5.29
CA ASN A 409 30.57 -24.37 -4.56
C ASN A 409 30.38 -23.46 -3.34
N ALA A 410 31.43 -23.35 -2.53
CA ALA A 410 31.55 -22.38 -1.47
C ALA A 410 32.88 -21.61 -1.65
N ALA A 411 32.79 -20.29 -1.73
CA ALA A 411 33.88 -19.36 -1.99
C ALA A 411 34.31 -18.61 -0.71
N CYS A 412 35.61 -18.39 -0.57
CA CYS A 412 36.18 -17.74 0.62
C CYS A 412 35.91 -16.23 0.64
N ASP A 413 35.85 -15.62 -0.55
CA ASP A 413 35.54 -14.22 -0.74
C ASP A 413 34.94 -13.98 -2.14
N MET A 414 34.59 -12.74 -2.43
CA MET A 414 33.99 -12.37 -3.70
C MET A 414 34.96 -12.52 -4.89
N SER A 415 36.27 -12.36 -4.67
CA SER A 415 37.27 -12.53 -5.73
C SER A 415 37.34 -13.99 -6.16
N GLY A 416 37.40 -14.92 -5.20
CA GLY A 416 37.38 -16.35 -5.43
C GLY A 416 36.06 -16.83 -6.05
N LEU A 417 34.93 -16.24 -5.63
CA LEU A 417 33.63 -16.51 -6.27
C LEU A 417 33.67 -16.16 -7.76
N LEU A 418 34.12 -14.95 -8.10
CA LEU A 418 34.11 -14.45 -9.47
C LEU A 418 35.18 -15.11 -10.37
N SER A 419 36.28 -15.61 -9.81
CA SER A 419 37.35 -16.26 -10.60
C SER A 419 37.17 -17.77 -10.77
N GLU A 420 36.61 -18.46 -9.78
CA GLU A 420 36.56 -19.94 -9.74
C GLU A 420 35.15 -20.52 -9.94
N VAL A 421 34.09 -19.70 -9.83
CA VAL A 421 32.70 -20.15 -9.92
C VAL A 421 31.99 -19.62 -11.17
N ASP A 422 31.73 -20.50 -12.14
CA ASP A 422 31.10 -20.14 -13.42
C ASP A 422 29.59 -19.88 -13.27
N LEU A 423 29.10 -18.83 -12.60
CA LEU A 423 27.65 -18.61 -12.34
C LEU A 423 26.74 -18.91 -13.55
N THR A 424 25.64 -19.64 -13.34
CA THR A 424 24.63 -19.96 -14.36
C THR A 424 23.25 -19.41 -13.96
N ASP A 425 22.29 -19.40 -14.88
CA ASP A 425 20.90 -19.07 -14.55
C ASP A 425 20.36 -19.93 -13.41
N GLN A 426 19.45 -19.34 -12.63
CA GLN A 426 18.79 -19.91 -11.46
C GLN A 426 19.74 -20.25 -10.30
N ASN A 427 20.99 -19.79 -10.33
CA ASN A 427 21.89 -19.92 -9.19
C ASN A 427 21.44 -19.01 -8.03
N ARG A 428 21.60 -19.53 -6.80
CA ARG A 428 21.40 -18.77 -5.56
C ARG A 428 22.72 -18.60 -4.83
N ILE A 429 23.16 -17.35 -4.72
CA ILE A 429 24.36 -16.94 -3.98
C ILE A 429 23.94 -16.52 -2.58
N VAL A 430 24.44 -17.20 -1.56
CA VAL A 430 24.12 -16.94 -0.15
C VAL A 430 25.35 -16.38 0.54
N PHE A 431 25.22 -15.15 1.02
CA PHE A 431 26.20 -14.45 1.84
C PHE A 431 25.89 -14.72 3.32
N PRO A 432 26.85 -15.24 4.10
CA PRO A 432 26.69 -15.35 5.53
C PRO A 432 26.73 -13.97 6.24
N GLU A 433 26.59 -14.00 7.56
CA GLU A 433 26.84 -12.83 8.41
C GLU A 433 28.28 -12.35 8.27
N GLY A 434 28.46 -11.06 8.01
CA GLY A 434 29.76 -10.45 7.77
C GLY A 434 29.72 -9.27 6.80
N GLU A 435 30.90 -8.68 6.59
CA GLU A 435 31.11 -7.59 5.62
C GLU A 435 31.91 -8.09 4.41
N TYR A 436 31.45 -7.76 3.20
CA TYR A 436 32.01 -8.24 1.94
C TYR A 436 32.24 -7.09 0.97
N THR A 437 33.50 -6.79 0.65
CA THR A 437 33.83 -5.79 -0.37
C THR A 437 33.79 -6.43 -1.76
N LEU A 438 33.01 -5.85 -2.67
CA LEU A 438 33.01 -6.25 -4.08
C LEU A 438 34.29 -5.73 -4.76
N PRO A 439 35.06 -6.59 -5.47
CA PRO A 439 36.30 -6.18 -6.12
C PRO A 439 36.06 -5.30 -7.38
N MET A 440 34.82 -5.29 -7.87
CA MET A 440 34.34 -4.52 -9.01
C MET A 440 32.82 -4.33 -8.88
N THR A 441 32.21 -3.50 -9.74
CA THR A 441 30.74 -3.52 -9.91
C THR A 441 30.33 -4.93 -10.33
N LEU A 442 29.48 -5.60 -9.54
CA LEU A 442 29.08 -6.98 -9.78
C LEU A 442 28.11 -7.04 -10.98
N PRO A 443 28.50 -7.61 -12.13
CA PRO A 443 27.59 -7.80 -13.23
C PRO A 443 26.68 -9.01 -12.95
N LEU A 444 25.37 -8.82 -13.08
CA LEU A 444 24.35 -9.85 -13.03
C LEU A 444 23.68 -9.90 -14.41
N ASP A 445 24.25 -10.69 -15.31
CA ASP A 445 23.76 -10.92 -16.68
C ASP A 445 22.92 -12.21 -16.81
N LYS A 446 22.70 -12.89 -15.68
CA LYS A 446 21.97 -14.15 -15.54
C LYS A 446 20.91 -14.03 -14.46
N SER A 447 19.89 -14.88 -14.54
CA SER A 447 18.82 -14.93 -13.56
C SER A 447 19.37 -15.50 -12.24
N ILE A 448 19.61 -14.67 -11.24
CA ILE A 448 20.34 -15.03 -10.01
C ILE A 448 19.60 -14.49 -8.78
N THR A 449 19.61 -15.29 -7.71
CA THR A 449 19.21 -14.81 -6.37
C THR A 449 20.44 -14.55 -5.51
N ILE A 450 20.60 -13.32 -5.02
CA ILE A 450 21.54 -12.94 -3.96
C ILE A 450 20.76 -12.88 -2.64
N GLN A 451 21.25 -13.59 -1.63
CA GLN A 451 20.60 -13.69 -0.32
C GLN A 451 21.62 -13.46 0.80
N GLY A 452 21.34 -12.53 1.72
CA GLY A 452 22.09 -12.38 2.96
C GLY A 452 21.44 -13.08 4.16
N ALA A 453 22.14 -13.08 5.28
CA ALA A 453 21.67 -13.63 6.56
C ALA A 453 20.67 -12.70 7.30
N GLY A 454 20.52 -11.46 6.83
CA GLY A 454 19.68 -10.41 7.42
C GLY A 454 20.20 -9.03 7.04
N GLN A 455 19.30 -8.05 6.93
CA GLN A 455 19.64 -6.68 6.54
C GLN A 455 20.67 -6.01 7.47
N ASP A 456 20.71 -6.40 8.75
CA ASP A 456 21.63 -5.91 9.78
C ASP A 456 22.86 -6.81 10.00
N LYS A 457 22.94 -7.95 9.29
CA LYS A 457 23.96 -9.00 9.50
C LYS A 457 24.91 -9.16 8.33
N THR A 458 24.42 -8.97 7.11
CA THR A 458 25.21 -9.11 5.89
C THR A 458 25.34 -7.75 5.23
N ILE A 459 26.56 -7.24 5.11
CA ILE A 459 26.85 -5.94 4.48
C ILE A 459 27.72 -6.17 3.24
N ILE A 460 27.22 -5.76 2.08
CA ILE A 460 27.97 -5.74 0.83
C ILE A 460 28.48 -4.33 0.58
N LYS A 461 29.78 -4.17 0.37
CA LYS A 461 30.41 -2.89 0.02
C LYS A 461 30.73 -2.83 -1.46
N GLY A 462 29.91 -2.14 -2.25
CA GLY A 462 30.09 -2.03 -3.71
C GLY A 462 28.80 -1.75 -4.48
N ALA A 463 28.88 -1.83 -5.80
CA ALA A 463 27.76 -1.63 -6.73
C ALA A 463 27.39 -2.91 -7.48
N ILE A 464 26.16 -2.98 -7.97
CA ILE A 464 25.60 -4.09 -8.74
C ILE A 464 25.05 -3.54 -10.06
N LEU A 465 25.35 -4.22 -11.17
CA LEU A 465 24.78 -3.95 -12.48
C LEU A 465 23.92 -5.15 -12.89
N VAL A 466 22.61 -4.96 -12.97
CA VAL A 466 21.67 -5.93 -13.54
C VAL A 466 21.61 -5.70 -15.04
N ASN A 467 22.27 -6.58 -15.79
CA ASN A 467 22.35 -6.50 -17.24
C ASN A 467 21.34 -7.46 -17.87
N GLY A 468 20.13 -6.95 -18.08
CA GLY A 468 19.03 -7.67 -18.71
C GLY A 468 19.35 -8.11 -20.14
N SER A 469 18.73 -9.21 -20.56
CA SER A 469 18.97 -9.77 -21.89
C SER A 469 18.50 -8.82 -23.00
N ALA A 470 19.17 -8.89 -24.16
CA ALA A 470 18.71 -8.22 -25.38
C ALA A 470 17.54 -8.95 -26.07
N ASN A 471 17.15 -10.13 -25.56
CA ASN A 471 16.09 -10.98 -26.10
C ASN A 471 14.76 -10.73 -25.37
N ASN A 472 13.69 -11.38 -25.83
CA ASN A 472 12.34 -11.20 -25.23
C ASN A 472 12.19 -11.84 -23.83
N THR A 473 13.13 -12.65 -23.35
CA THR A 473 13.07 -13.25 -22.00
C THR A 473 13.81 -12.34 -21.01
N ALA A 474 13.13 -11.95 -19.93
CA ALA A 474 13.71 -11.11 -18.90
C ALA A 474 14.72 -11.89 -18.05
N THR A 475 15.80 -11.23 -17.64
CA THR A 475 16.74 -11.72 -16.63
C THR A 475 16.11 -11.54 -15.24
N ASP A 476 15.80 -12.63 -14.53
CA ASP A 476 15.14 -12.60 -13.20
C ASP A 476 16.18 -12.52 -12.07
N VAL A 477 16.35 -11.34 -11.49
CA VAL A 477 17.31 -11.07 -10.40
C VAL A 477 16.57 -10.78 -9.09
N LYS A 478 17.03 -11.43 -8.02
CA LYS A 478 16.46 -11.25 -6.67
C LYS A 478 17.57 -10.88 -5.68
N ILE A 479 17.40 -9.83 -4.90
CA ILE A 479 18.34 -9.40 -3.86
C ILE A 479 17.59 -9.35 -2.54
N LYS A 480 18.00 -10.17 -1.56
CA LYS A 480 17.22 -10.38 -0.34
C LYS A 480 18.06 -10.32 0.93
N GLY A 481 17.54 -9.68 1.97
CA GLY A 481 18.02 -9.85 3.35
C GLY A 481 19.46 -9.38 3.58
N LEU A 482 19.85 -8.23 3.05
CA LEU A 482 21.21 -7.68 3.19
C LEU A 482 21.24 -6.14 3.15
N SER A 483 22.35 -5.58 3.64
CA SER A 483 22.71 -4.17 3.44
C SER A 483 23.67 -4.00 2.25
N ILE A 484 23.50 -2.93 1.48
CA ILE A 484 24.49 -2.49 0.48
C ILE A 484 25.00 -1.10 0.86
N ASP A 485 26.29 -1.04 1.20
CA ASP A 485 27.00 0.18 1.59
C ASP A 485 27.94 0.62 0.47
N TYR A 486 27.65 1.74 -0.17
CA TYR A 486 28.46 2.17 -1.32
C TYR A 486 28.95 3.61 -1.17
N THR A 487 30.28 3.77 -1.22
CA THR A 487 30.99 5.05 -1.12
C THR A 487 32.04 5.19 -2.25
N PRO A 488 31.64 5.24 -3.53
CA PRO A 488 32.56 5.48 -4.63
C PRO A 488 33.17 6.87 -4.58
N THR A 489 34.28 7.03 -5.29
CA THR A 489 34.96 8.31 -5.47
C THR A 489 34.08 9.25 -6.28
N LYS A 490 33.90 10.49 -5.79
CA LYS A 490 33.22 11.56 -6.53
C LYS A 490 33.89 11.77 -7.90
N VAL A 491 33.09 11.77 -8.96
CA VAL A 491 33.53 12.15 -10.31
C VAL A 491 33.13 13.61 -10.60
N THR A 492 33.94 14.31 -11.40
CA THR A 492 33.71 15.72 -11.78
C THR A 492 32.88 15.90 -13.05
N SER A 493 32.72 14.84 -13.84
CA SER A 493 31.90 14.82 -15.07
C SER A 493 31.48 13.38 -15.42
N GLY A 494 30.34 13.24 -16.11
CA GLY A 494 29.78 11.96 -16.53
C GLY A 494 28.92 11.25 -15.47
N LYS A 495 28.35 10.11 -15.85
CA LYS A 495 27.46 9.30 -15.01
C LYS A 495 28.18 8.76 -13.79
N CYS A 496 27.65 9.01 -12.59
CA CYS A 496 28.13 8.34 -11.39
C CYS A 496 27.61 6.88 -11.35
N THR A 497 28.39 5.95 -10.80
CA THR A 497 27.95 4.56 -10.65
C THR A 497 26.89 4.49 -9.54
N PRO A 498 25.66 4.00 -9.81
CA PRO A 498 24.63 3.84 -8.78
C PRO A 498 24.91 2.62 -7.88
N ILE A 499 24.16 2.45 -6.79
CA ILE A 499 24.25 1.21 -5.98
C ILE A 499 23.78 0.03 -6.83
N ILE A 500 22.63 0.20 -7.48
CA ILE A 500 22.07 -0.77 -8.43
C ILE A 500 21.73 -0.04 -9.72
N GLU A 501 22.27 -0.52 -10.83
CA GLU A 501 21.84 -0.14 -12.17
C GLU A 501 21.09 -1.28 -12.85
N VAL A 502 20.00 -0.98 -13.54
CA VAL A 502 19.28 -1.92 -14.39
C VAL A 502 19.37 -1.45 -15.85
N THR A 503 19.76 -2.35 -16.74
CA THR A 503 19.78 -2.17 -18.21
C THR A 503 19.13 -3.37 -18.89
N GLY A 504 18.65 -3.21 -20.13
CA GLY A 504 18.06 -4.32 -20.88
C GLY A 504 16.75 -4.86 -20.27
N ASN A 505 16.31 -6.04 -20.71
CA ASN A 505 15.07 -6.67 -20.20
C ASN A 505 15.34 -7.48 -18.92
N ALA A 506 14.92 -6.96 -17.76
CA ALA A 506 15.18 -7.59 -16.47
C ALA A 506 13.97 -7.47 -15.52
N ASP A 507 13.74 -8.53 -14.74
CA ASP A 507 12.82 -8.52 -13.61
C ASP A 507 13.65 -8.47 -12.33
N LEU A 508 13.57 -7.38 -11.58
CA LEU A 508 14.34 -7.17 -10.36
C LEU A 508 13.43 -7.12 -9.13
N LEU A 509 13.65 -8.03 -8.18
CA LEU A 509 13.07 -7.96 -6.84
C LEU A 509 14.14 -7.62 -5.81
N ILE A 510 13.91 -6.58 -5.02
CA ILE A 510 14.71 -6.21 -3.86
C ILE A 510 13.81 -6.34 -2.65
N ASP A 511 14.16 -7.19 -1.68
CA ASP A 511 13.27 -7.50 -0.56
C ASP A 511 14.05 -7.55 0.77
N ASN A 512 13.56 -6.83 1.78
CA ASN A 512 14.12 -6.81 3.13
C ASN A 512 15.60 -6.41 3.14
N CYS A 513 15.91 -5.28 2.51
CA CYS A 513 17.28 -4.76 2.36
C CYS A 513 17.44 -3.35 2.96
N ILE A 514 18.70 -2.96 3.20
CA ILE A 514 19.07 -1.57 3.46
C ILE A 514 20.06 -1.12 2.39
N MET A 515 19.87 0.07 1.84
CA MET A 515 20.80 0.67 0.87
C MET A 515 21.28 2.01 1.39
N ASN A 516 22.58 2.10 1.66
CA ASN A 516 23.21 3.32 2.12
C ASN A 516 23.97 3.96 0.96
N ASN A 517 23.38 5.01 0.38
CA ASN A 517 23.99 5.79 -0.68
C ASN A 517 24.87 6.88 -0.05
N ASN A 518 26.18 6.63 0.06
CA ASN A 518 27.13 7.53 0.72
C ASN A 518 27.89 8.46 -0.24
N THR A 519 27.64 8.37 -1.55
CA THR A 519 28.38 9.15 -2.56
C THR A 519 27.88 10.58 -2.70
N GLN A 520 28.79 11.55 -2.82
CA GLN A 520 28.41 12.92 -3.22
C GLN A 520 28.29 13.04 -4.75
N GLY A 521 27.11 13.46 -5.24
CA GLY A 521 26.90 13.81 -6.66
C GLY A 521 27.48 15.18 -7.06
N TYR A 522 27.50 15.50 -8.36
CA TYR A 522 27.99 16.80 -8.89
C TYR A 522 26.89 17.88 -8.97
N GLY A 523 25.60 17.50 -8.98
CA GLY A 523 24.51 18.33 -8.46
C GLY A 523 24.08 19.53 -9.30
N ASP A 524 23.57 19.30 -10.51
CA ASP A 524 22.67 20.25 -11.16
C ASP A 524 21.33 19.60 -11.53
N ARG A 525 20.24 20.06 -10.91
CA ARG A 525 18.86 19.65 -11.19
C ARG A 525 18.41 19.99 -12.61
N LYS A 526 19.12 20.90 -13.30
CA LYS A 526 18.78 21.38 -14.66
C LYS A 526 19.43 20.56 -15.77
N ASN A 527 20.20 19.51 -15.45
CA ASN A 527 20.70 18.61 -16.48
C ASN A 527 19.51 17.90 -17.14
N SER A 528 19.47 17.90 -18.48
CA SER A 528 18.47 17.19 -19.27
C SER A 528 18.52 15.67 -19.08
N ASN A 529 19.62 15.13 -18.54
CA ASN A 529 19.76 13.72 -18.22
C ASN A 529 19.98 13.52 -16.70
N PRO A 530 18.95 13.17 -15.92
CA PRO A 530 19.08 12.97 -14.48
C PRO A 530 20.00 11.81 -14.11
N ALA A 531 20.15 10.81 -14.99
CA ALA A 531 21.06 9.69 -14.77
C ALA A 531 22.53 10.15 -14.68
N GLU A 532 22.89 11.24 -15.38
CA GLU A 532 24.25 11.79 -15.38
C GLU A 532 24.53 12.74 -14.22
N ALA A 533 23.50 13.47 -13.74
CA ALA A 533 23.67 14.53 -12.75
C ALA A 533 23.51 14.09 -11.29
N LEU A 534 22.76 13.01 -11.06
CA LEU A 534 22.38 12.53 -9.73
C LEU A 534 23.09 11.21 -9.41
N GLN A 535 23.45 11.05 -8.14
CA GLN A 535 23.87 9.77 -7.62
C GLN A 535 22.66 8.95 -7.21
N ASN A 536 22.33 7.94 -7.99
CA ASN A 536 21.12 7.15 -7.80
C ASN A 536 21.43 5.93 -6.90
N ALA A 537 20.56 5.64 -5.92
CA ALA A 537 20.63 4.35 -5.25
C ALA A 537 20.19 3.26 -6.23
N ILE A 538 19.04 3.44 -6.88
CA ILE A 538 18.56 2.58 -7.96
C ILE A 538 18.39 3.42 -9.22
N LEU A 539 19.11 3.06 -10.28
CA LEU A 539 18.96 3.65 -11.62
C LEU A 539 18.37 2.62 -12.58
N LEU A 540 17.18 2.90 -13.10
CA LEU A 540 16.58 2.14 -14.18
C LEU A 540 16.87 2.87 -15.49
N GLY A 541 18.01 2.56 -16.11
CA GLY A 541 18.53 3.34 -17.24
C GLY A 541 17.66 3.28 -18.49
N ALA A 542 17.90 4.17 -19.46
CA ALA A 542 17.12 4.30 -20.70
C ALA A 542 16.82 2.99 -21.48
N THR A 543 17.65 1.95 -21.36
CA THR A 543 17.42 0.65 -22.03
C THR A 543 16.69 -0.38 -21.16
N ALA A 544 16.39 -0.05 -19.91
CA ALA A 544 15.71 -0.92 -18.96
C ALA A 544 14.27 -1.21 -19.42
N LYS A 545 13.91 -2.48 -19.35
CA LYS A 545 12.57 -3.05 -19.60
C LYS A 545 12.30 -4.12 -18.52
N GLY A 546 11.08 -4.66 -18.49
CA GLY A 546 10.68 -5.66 -17.51
C GLY A 546 10.08 -5.00 -16.27
N THR A 547 10.23 -5.63 -15.11
CA THR A 547 9.62 -5.17 -13.85
C THR A 547 10.67 -4.87 -12.78
N VAL A 548 10.40 -3.89 -11.92
CA VAL A 548 11.23 -3.61 -10.74
C VAL A 548 10.36 -3.47 -9.51
N ARG A 549 10.64 -4.26 -8.49
CA ARG A 549 9.88 -4.29 -7.24
C ARG A 549 10.81 -4.16 -6.04
N VAL A 550 10.57 -3.16 -5.22
CA VAL A 550 11.31 -2.88 -3.99
C VAL A 550 10.36 -3.07 -2.81
N GLU A 551 10.65 -4.05 -1.95
CA GLU A 551 9.80 -4.46 -0.84
C GLU A 551 10.56 -4.40 0.49
N ASN A 552 9.89 -3.93 1.55
CA ASN A 552 10.41 -4.00 2.92
C ASN A 552 11.82 -3.40 3.07
N THR A 553 12.16 -2.41 2.26
CA THR A 553 13.54 -1.95 2.06
C THR A 553 13.69 -0.51 2.53
N THR A 554 14.83 -0.18 3.14
CA THR A 554 15.19 1.20 3.49
C THR A 554 16.28 1.72 2.57
N ILE A 555 16.07 2.88 1.96
CA ILE A 555 17.05 3.58 1.10
C ILE A 555 17.43 4.90 1.77
N ASN A 556 18.69 5.01 2.18
CA ASN A 556 19.23 6.18 2.86
C ASN A 556 20.01 7.05 1.88
N LEU A 557 19.60 8.31 1.74
CA LEU A 557 20.27 9.33 0.93
C LEU A 557 21.16 10.19 1.86
N ALA A 558 22.40 9.76 2.03
CA ALA A 558 23.34 10.35 3.00
C ALA A 558 24.09 11.60 2.49
N ALA A 559 23.92 12.01 1.23
CA ALA A 559 24.59 13.19 0.66
C ALA A 559 23.70 13.99 -0.31
N ASN A 560 24.18 15.18 -0.71
CA ASN A 560 23.50 16.03 -1.69
C ASN A 560 23.52 15.40 -3.09
N ALA A 561 22.58 15.83 -3.96
CA ALA A 561 22.48 15.40 -5.35
C ALA A 561 22.31 13.88 -5.51
N GLN A 562 21.37 13.32 -4.75
CA GLN A 562 21.10 11.88 -4.70
C GLN A 562 19.62 11.57 -4.99
N SER A 563 19.37 10.41 -5.58
CA SER A 563 18.00 9.90 -5.78
C SER A 563 17.85 8.51 -5.19
N GLY A 564 16.67 8.21 -4.64
CA GLY A 564 16.31 6.85 -4.24
C GLY A 564 16.15 5.95 -5.46
N VAL A 565 15.15 6.25 -6.29
CA VAL A 565 14.86 5.51 -7.53
C VAL A 565 14.76 6.50 -8.68
N VAL A 566 15.55 6.31 -9.72
CA VAL A 566 15.42 7.04 -11.00
C VAL A 566 14.91 6.10 -12.07
N ILE A 567 13.84 6.51 -12.74
CA ILE A 567 13.20 5.78 -13.81
C ILE A 567 13.47 6.54 -15.10
N ASP A 568 14.28 5.96 -15.98
CA ASP A 568 14.67 6.53 -17.27
C ASP A 568 14.27 5.60 -18.44
N GLY A 569 14.13 4.29 -18.18
CA GLY A 569 13.68 3.29 -19.16
C GLY A 569 12.15 3.16 -19.30
N GLU A 570 11.72 2.40 -20.32
CA GLU A 570 10.32 2.02 -20.59
C GLU A 570 10.01 0.61 -19.99
N LEU A 571 9.76 0.56 -18.68
CA LEU A 571 9.45 -0.68 -17.94
C LEU A 571 7.95 -0.97 -17.88
N THR A 572 7.56 -2.21 -17.62
CA THR A 572 6.15 -2.61 -17.52
C THR A 572 5.53 -2.29 -16.16
N ASP A 573 6.33 -2.32 -15.08
CA ASP A 573 5.93 -1.90 -13.73
C ASP A 573 7.15 -1.54 -12.88
N VAL A 574 7.05 -0.46 -12.10
CA VAL A 574 7.97 -0.13 -11.02
C VAL A 574 7.17 0.05 -9.74
N SER A 575 7.40 -0.80 -8.73
CA SER A 575 6.65 -0.78 -7.47
C SER A 575 7.54 -0.69 -6.24
N LEU A 576 7.20 0.24 -5.34
CA LEU A 576 7.76 0.38 -4.01
C LEU A 576 6.68 0.00 -3.00
N VAL A 577 6.91 -1.08 -2.25
CA VAL A 577 5.95 -1.66 -1.30
C VAL A 577 6.57 -1.71 0.09
N ASN A 578 5.95 -1.08 1.09
CA ASN A 578 6.50 -1.00 2.44
C ASN A 578 7.98 -0.55 2.46
N THR A 579 8.30 0.40 1.58
CA THR A 579 9.66 0.92 1.41
C THR A 579 9.80 2.22 2.19
N LYS A 580 11.01 2.51 2.66
CA LYS A 580 11.34 3.78 3.32
C LYS A 580 12.47 4.46 2.56
N ILE A 581 12.29 5.71 2.13
CA ILE A 581 13.36 6.53 1.55
C ILE A 581 13.59 7.75 2.44
N GLU A 582 14.80 7.93 2.93
CA GLU A 582 15.15 9.03 3.85
C GLU A 582 16.27 9.91 3.31
N GLY A 583 16.04 11.22 3.30
CA GLY A 583 17.03 12.24 3.00
C GLY A 583 17.63 12.87 4.26
N GLN A 584 18.87 13.35 4.16
CA GLN A 584 19.53 14.07 5.24
C GLN A 584 18.85 15.41 5.56
N VAL A 585 19.04 15.91 6.79
CA VAL A 585 18.37 17.10 7.34
C VAL A 585 18.55 18.38 6.51
N ASN A 586 19.72 18.51 5.86
CA ASN A 586 20.11 19.67 5.03
C ASN A 586 20.37 19.27 3.56
N GLY A 587 19.75 18.20 3.09
CA GLY A 587 20.05 17.60 1.79
C GLY A 587 19.57 18.43 0.61
N SER A 588 20.49 18.95 -0.20
CA SER A 588 20.16 19.68 -1.43
C SER A 588 20.06 18.72 -2.62
N ASN A 589 19.11 18.98 -3.53
CA ASN A 589 18.87 18.19 -4.74
C ASN A 589 18.70 16.68 -4.47
N GLN A 590 17.94 16.33 -3.43
CA GLN A 590 17.60 14.93 -3.14
C GLN A 590 16.25 14.56 -3.76
N PHE A 591 16.08 13.33 -4.23
CA PHE A 591 14.80 12.88 -4.79
C PHE A 591 14.46 11.49 -4.26
N GLY A 592 13.18 11.25 -3.94
CA GLY A 592 12.75 9.93 -3.51
C GLY A 592 12.59 9.02 -4.73
N VAL A 593 11.60 9.35 -5.55
CA VAL A 593 11.34 8.74 -6.86
C VAL A 593 11.42 9.83 -7.93
N TYR A 594 12.33 9.68 -8.88
CA TYR A 594 12.48 10.54 -10.03
C TYR A 594 11.95 9.81 -11.27
N ILE A 595 10.91 10.35 -11.90
CA ILE A 595 10.31 9.80 -13.11
C ILE A 595 10.74 10.67 -14.29
N HIS A 596 11.48 10.07 -15.22
CA HIS A 596 11.94 10.68 -16.46
C HIS A 596 11.42 9.82 -17.63
N HIS A 597 10.97 10.43 -18.71
CA HIS A 597 10.38 9.76 -19.89
C HIS A 597 8.97 9.16 -19.71
N LYS A 598 8.53 8.44 -20.75
CA LYS A 598 7.14 8.02 -20.98
C LYS A 598 6.93 6.51 -20.75
N LYS A 599 5.71 6.11 -20.39
CA LYS A 599 5.17 4.72 -20.43
C LYS A 599 5.58 3.70 -19.34
N THR A 600 6.05 4.11 -18.16
CA THR A 600 6.48 3.16 -17.11
C THR A 600 5.62 3.24 -15.85
N PRO A 601 4.52 2.47 -15.69
CA PRO A 601 3.65 2.56 -14.52
C PRO A 601 4.42 2.49 -13.19
N VAL A 602 4.13 3.43 -12.28
CA VAL A 602 4.78 3.52 -10.97
C VAL A 602 3.75 3.33 -9.84
N THR A 603 4.05 2.45 -8.89
CA THR A 603 3.23 2.24 -7.70
C THR A 603 4.03 2.49 -6.42
N VAL A 604 3.47 3.31 -5.53
CA VAL A 604 3.96 3.61 -4.18
C VAL A 604 2.90 3.11 -3.20
N ASP A 605 3.17 1.99 -2.54
CA ASP A 605 2.22 1.27 -1.69
C ASP A 605 2.78 1.13 -0.27
N SER A 606 2.03 1.62 0.73
CA SER A 606 2.45 1.57 2.14
C SER A 606 3.86 2.12 2.38
N THR A 607 4.30 3.05 1.54
CA THR A 607 5.70 3.49 1.44
C THR A 607 5.85 4.87 2.06
N THR A 608 6.98 5.08 2.75
CA THR A 608 7.31 6.36 3.37
C THR A 608 8.48 7.00 2.63
N ILE A 609 8.32 8.25 2.19
CA ILE A 609 9.41 9.05 1.60
C ILE A 609 9.53 10.34 2.42
N LEU A 610 10.68 10.52 3.09
CA LEU A 610 10.96 11.67 3.95
C LEU A 610 12.18 12.42 3.44
N LEU A 611 11.96 13.57 2.81
CA LEU A 611 13.03 14.47 2.37
C LEU A 611 12.90 15.82 3.07
N ASN A 612 14.01 16.46 3.39
CA ASN A 612 13.96 17.72 4.16
C ASN A 612 13.96 18.98 3.29
N ASN A 613 14.58 18.93 2.11
CA ASN A 613 14.96 20.13 1.36
C ASN A 613 14.72 19.99 -0.17
N HIS A 614 13.97 18.97 -0.60
CA HIS A 614 13.69 18.73 -2.01
C HIS A 614 12.48 17.79 -2.25
N TYR A 615 12.13 17.51 -3.52
CA TYR A 615 10.90 16.82 -3.93
C TYR A 615 10.93 15.31 -3.72
N CYS A 616 9.89 14.76 -3.09
CA CYS A 616 9.78 13.32 -2.84
C CYS A 616 9.54 12.52 -4.10
N ILE A 617 8.49 12.86 -4.85
CA ILE A 617 8.22 12.31 -6.17
C ILE A 617 8.34 13.45 -7.17
N TYR A 618 9.30 13.34 -8.08
CA TYR A 618 9.56 14.36 -9.10
C TYR A 618 9.44 13.73 -10.48
N ALA A 619 8.40 14.14 -11.21
CA ALA A 619 8.22 13.78 -12.61
C ALA A 619 8.69 14.95 -13.47
N ASN A 620 9.71 14.73 -14.29
CA ASN A 620 10.32 15.76 -15.12
C ASN A 620 10.31 15.31 -16.58
N ASN A 621 9.72 16.10 -17.48
CA ASN A 621 9.55 15.73 -18.90
C ASN A 621 8.90 14.36 -19.09
N ALA A 622 8.09 13.92 -18.12
CA ALA A 622 7.41 12.64 -18.13
C ALA A 622 6.05 12.76 -18.83
N GLY A 623 5.61 11.72 -19.51
CA GLY A 623 4.25 11.71 -20.02
C GLY A 623 3.70 10.37 -20.47
N ASP A 624 2.40 10.30 -20.78
CA ASP A 624 1.70 9.03 -21.05
C ASP A 624 1.95 7.99 -19.93
N GLN A 625 1.75 8.43 -18.69
CA GLN A 625 2.38 7.81 -17.52
C GLN A 625 1.37 7.68 -16.37
N LYS A 626 1.41 6.57 -15.64
CA LYS A 626 0.54 6.30 -14.49
C LYS A 626 1.35 6.27 -13.19
N LEU A 627 0.91 6.99 -12.18
CA LEU A 627 1.45 6.95 -10.82
C LEU A 627 0.34 6.60 -9.84
N THR A 628 0.52 5.57 -9.02
CA THR A 628 -0.44 5.20 -7.97
C THR A 628 0.21 5.29 -6.60
N ILE A 629 -0.37 6.07 -5.69
CA ILE A 629 0.05 6.20 -4.29
C ILE A 629 -1.09 5.68 -3.42
N LYS A 630 -0.85 4.66 -2.59
CA LYS A 630 -1.94 3.99 -1.85
C LYS A 630 -1.54 3.43 -0.49
N ASN A 631 -2.54 2.98 0.25
CA ASN A 631 -2.43 2.22 1.50
C ASN A 631 -1.58 2.93 2.56
N LYS A 632 -1.98 4.14 2.97
CA LYS A 632 -1.29 4.93 4.00
C LYS A 632 0.18 5.23 3.66
N SER A 633 0.49 5.41 2.38
CA SER A 633 1.81 5.92 1.98
C SER A 633 1.99 7.34 2.54
N ASN A 634 3.16 7.65 3.05
CA ASN A 634 3.46 8.91 3.73
C ASN A 634 4.61 9.65 3.04
N ILE A 635 4.28 10.71 2.30
CA ILE A 635 5.20 11.39 1.40
C ILE A 635 5.39 12.82 1.91
N VAL A 636 6.57 13.12 2.46
CA VAL A 636 6.85 14.38 3.16
C VAL A 636 8.15 14.98 2.64
N GLY A 637 8.07 16.13 1.99
CA GLY A 637 9.25 16.89 1.57
C GLY A 637 8.92 18.25 0.98
N TYR A 638 9.89 18.90 0.32
CA TYR A 638 9.72 20.24 -0.23
C TYR A 638 8.51 20.37 -1.14
N GLY A 639 8.30 19.36 -1.97
CA GLY A 639 6.98 19.00 -2.47
C GLY A 639 6.85 17.48 -2.40
N ALA A 640 5.68 17.00 -1.98
CA ALA A 640 5.41 15.57 -1.94
C ALA A 640 5.33 15.01 -3.37
N LEU A 641 4.67 15.75 -4.26
CA LEU A 641 4.55 15.43 -5.68
C LEU A 641 4.82 16.68 -6.51
N TYR A 642 5.77 16.59 -7.43
CA TYR A 642 6.06 17.68 -8.35
C TYR A 642 6.07 17.19 -9.80
N LEU A 643 5.14 17.71 -10.59
CA LEU A 643 4.98 17.48 -12.02
C LEU A 643 5.57 18.68 -12.77
N TYR A 644 6.74 18.50 -13.37
CA TYR A 644 7.47 19.55 -14.07
C TYR A 644 7.60 19.22 -15.56
N GLU A 645 7.03 20.06 -16.42
CA GLU A 645 6.99 19.85 -17.88
C GLU A 645 6.42 18.49 -18.30
N THR A 646 5.38 18.01 -17.59
CA THR A 646 4.77 16.70 -17.84
C THR A 646 3.56 16.76 -18.76
N SER A 647 3.34 15.75 -19.60
CA SER A 647 2.12 15.63 -20.42
C SER A 647 1.35 14.35 -20.13
N ASP A 648 0.02 14.37 -20.04
CA ASP A 648 -0.79 13.15 -19.97
C ASP A 648 -0.43 12.22 -18.77
N MET A 649 -0.03 12.81 -17.62
CA MET A 649 0.20 12.05 -16.38
C MET A 649 -1.13 11.74 -15.70
N ASN A 650 -1.32 10.48 -15.28
CA ASN A 650 -2.45 10.04 -14.49
C ASN A 650 -1.98 9.61 -13.10
N VAL A 651 -2.22 10.45 -12.10
CA VAL A 651 -1.84 10.19 -10.71
C VAL A 651 -3.08 9.79 -9.91
N HIS A 652 -3.01 8.72 -9.13
CA HIS A 652 -4.08 8.31 -8.23
C HIS A 652 -3.54 8.14 -6.80
N VAL A 653 -4.06 8.93 -5.87
CA VAL A 653 -3.73 8.90 -4.45
C VAL A 653 -4.92 8.36 -3.66
N SER A 654 -4.74 7.29 -2.87
CA SER A 654 -5.85 6.61 -2.19
C SER A 654 -5.47 5.96 -0.85
N GLY A 655 -6.48 5.43 -0.14
CA GLY A 655 -6.29 4.49 0.97
C GLY A 655 -5.66 5.12 2.22
N GLY A 656 -6.00 6.36 2.55
CA GLY A 656 -5.47 7.06 3.72
C GLY A 656 -4.03 7.56 3.56
N SER A 657 -3.57 7.76 2.32
CA SER A 657 -2.21 8.25 2.05
C SER A 657 -2.09 9.73 2.40
N THR A 658 -0.87 10.19 2.71
CA THR A 658 -0.57 11.55 3.17
C THR A 658 0.49 12.16 2.27
N LEU A 659 0.19 13.33 1.69
CA LEU A 659 1.11 14.15 0.92
C LEU A 659 1.34 15.46 1.67
N THR A 660 2.58 15.72 2.06
CA THR A 660 2.93 16.89 2.86
C THR A 660 4.07 17.69 2.25
N GLY A 661 3.80 18.95 1.94
CA GLY A 661 4.83 19.95 1.61
C GLY A 661 5.52 20.47 2.87
N LYS A 662 6.85 20.64 2.85
CA LYS A 662 7.64 21.19 3.97
C LYS A 662 8.91 21.86 3.45
N THR A 663 9.22 23.10 3.84
CA THR A 663 10.42 23.82 3.38
C THR A 663 11.31 24.31 4.52
N LYS A 664 12.60 24.56 4.25
CA LYS A 664 13.49 25.32 5.16
C LYS A 664 14.15 26.53 4.46
N ASN A 665 13.81 26.78 3.20
CA ASN A 665 14.47 27.80 2.39
C ASN A 665 13.89 29.21 2.66
N LYS A 666 14.77 30.22 2.69
CA LYS A 666 14.46 31.65 2.88
C LYS A 666 14.39 32.46 1.58
N GLY A 667 14.11 31.82 0.43
CA GLY A 667 14.23 32.46 -0.89
C GLY A 667 12.94 32.39 -1.72
N VAL A 668 12.80 33.34 -2.65
CA VAL A 668 11.75 33.37 -3.68
C VAL A 668 11.98 32.20 -4.66
N SER A 669 11.15 31.17 -4.58
CA SER A 669 11.14 30.08 -5.56
C SER A 669 9.70 29.84 -5.96
N ASP A 670 9.46 29.70 -7.26
CA ASP A 670 8.12 29.77 -7.81
C ASP A 670 7.29 28.50 -7.56
N SER A 671 7.79 27.49 -6.83
CA SER A 671 7.29 26.10 -6.86
C SER A 671 6.97 25.46 -5.50
N PHE A 672 6.66 26.23 -4.45
CA PHE A 672 6.39 25.66 -3.12
C PHE A 672 4.94 25.16 -2.95
N ALA A 673 4.73 23.84 -2.97
CA ALA A 673 3.48 23.20 -2.59
C ALA A 673 3.64 21.71 -2.27
N ALA A 674 2.69 21.11 -1.54
CA ALA A 674 2.63 19.65 -1.38
C ALA A 674 2.45 18.96 -2.73
N ILE A 675 1.58 19.49 -3.58
CA ILE A 675 1.42 19.11 -4.98
C ILE A 675 1.71 20.33 -5.84
N ALA A 676 2.71 20.24 -6.70
CA ALA A 676 3.03 21.27 -7.67
C ALA A 676 2.91 20.72 -9.09
N ILE A 677 2.30 21.51 -9.97
CA ILE A 677 2.31 21.32 -11.42
C ILE A 677 2.93 22.59 -12.00
N SER A 678 4.06 22.47 -12.68
CA SER A 678 4.78 23.65 -13.18
C SER A 678 5.32 23.45 -14.58
N THR A 679 5.39 24.58 -15.28
CA THR A 679 5.92 24.71 -16.63
C THR A 679 7.12 25.66 -16.62
N ASN A 680 8.13 25.42 -17.47
CA ASN A 680 9.13 26.43 -17.81
C ASN A 680 8.81 27.01 -19.20
N ASN A 681 9.57 28.00 -19.67
CA ASN A 681 9.39 28.70 -20.97
C ASN A 681 9.58 27.79 -22.23
N SER A 682 9.36 26.47 -22.12
CA SER A 682 9.37 25.50 -23.21
C SER A 682 8.06 25.51 -24.00
N THR A 683 8.12 25.08 -25.25
CA THR A 683 6.99 25.11 -26.20
C THR A 683 5.87 24.11 -25.90
N VAL A 684 6.00 23.25 -24.87
CA VAL A 684 5.08 22.09 -24.68
C VAL A 684 4.34 22.11 -23.34
N GLY A 685 4.88 22.72 -22.28
CA GLY A 685 4.21 22.93 -20.99
C GLY A 685 3.69 21.69 -20.26
N ALA A 686 3.45 21.82 -18.95
CA ALA A 686 2.79 20.76 -18.18
C ALA A 686 1.30 20.73 -18.56
N SER A 687 0.86 19.70 -19.30
CA SER A 687 -0.47 19.65 -19.91
C SER A 687 -1.18 18.30 -19.78
N ASN A 688 -2.52 18.30 -19.82
CA ASN A 688 -3.36 17.09 -19.75
C ASN A 688 -3.08 16.17 -18.55
N ASN A 689 -2.56 16.70 -17.43
CA ASN A 689 -2.29 15.88 -16.26
C ASN A 689 -3.57 15.73 -15.42
N GLU A 690 -3.95 14.52 -15.04
CA GLU A 690 -5.06 14.22 -14.14
C GLU A 690 -4.54 13.64 -12.80
N ILE A 691 -4.89 14.28 -11.68
CA ILE A 691 -4.57 13.82 -10.34
C ILE A 691 -5.87 13.52 -9.59
N VAL A 692 -6.15 12.25 -9.29
CA VAL A 692 -7.27 11.82 -8.45
C VAL A 692 -6.77 11.60 -7.03
N ILE A 693 -7.47 12.19 -6.04
CA ILE A 693 -7.19 12.02 -4.63
C ILE A 693 -8.45 11.59 -3.89
N GLU A 694 -8.40 10.42 -3.28
CA GLU A 694 -9.52 9.77 -2.60
C GLU A 694 -9.13 9.36 -1.18
N ASP A 695 -9.99 9.66 -0.20
CA ASP A 695 -9.81 9.26 1.21
C ASP A 695 -8.38 9.50 1.76
N SER A 696 -7.77 10.63 1.41
CA SER A 696 -6.35 10.92 1.66
C SER A 696 -6.13 12.35 2.17
N TYR A 697 -4.93 12.64 2.69
CA TYR A 697 -4.57 13.96 3.20
C TYR A 697 -3.58 14.67 2.27
N ILE A 698 -3.83 15.95 1.99
CA ILE A 698 -2.90 16.88 1.35
C ILE A 698 -2.76 18.10 2.23
N GLY A 699 -1.54 18.53 2.51
CA GLY A 699 -1.35 19.79 3.19
C GLY A 699 0.11 20.16 3.32
N ASN A 700 0.36 21.23 4.03
CA ASN A 700 1.72 21.68 4.30
C ASN A 700 2.01 21.54 5.79
N LYS A 701 3.26 21.23 6.13
CA LYS A 701 3.76 21.20 7.50
C LYS A 701 4.83 22.26 7.64
N PHE A 702 4.59 23.21 8.52
CA PHE A 702 5.47 24.34 8.76
C PHE A 702 6.27 24.13 10.05
N ASP A 703 7.59 23.98 9.95
CA ASP A 703 8.48 24.02 11.13
C ASP A 703 8.68 25.48 11.60
N GLU A 704 9.13 25.69 12.85
CA GLU A 704 9.36 27.02 13.46
C GLU A 704 10.34 27.95 12.69
N GLN A 705 11.03 27.45 11.66
CA GLN A 705 12.04 28.19 10.89
C GLN A 705 11.56 28.64 9.50
N GLU A 706 10.29 28.41 9.13
CA GLU A 706 9.78 28.72 7.79
C GLU A 706 9.42 30.20 7.61
N THR A 707 9.98 30.85 6.59
CA THR A 707 9.81 32.29 6.34
C THR A 707 8.92 32.64 5.14
N MET A 708 8.47 31.68 4.33
CA MET A 708 7.73 31.94 3.09
C MET A 708 6.39 31.21 3.02
N ALA A 709 5.49 31.76 2.22
CA ALA A 709 4.12 31.30 2.00
C ALA A 709 4.09 30.02 1.13
N MET A 710 3.38 28.96 1.55
CA MET A 710 3.18 27.74 0.74
C MET A 710 1.70 27.37 0.68
N THR A 711 1.22 27.04 -0.52
CA THR A 711 -0.13 26.52 -0.74
C THR A 711 -0.12 24.99 -0.85
N PRO A 712 -1.17 24.26 -0.46
CA PRO A 712 -1.20 22.80 -0.60
C PRO A 712 -1.08 22.33 -2.05
N ILE A 713 -1.72 23.05 -2.97
CA ILE A 713 -1.75 22.74 -4.40
C ILE A 713 -1.30 23.98 -5.17
N LYS A 714 -0.29 23.85 -6.02
CA LYS A 714 0.14 24.94 -6.91
C LYS A 714 0.10 24.51 -8.35
N ILE A 715 -0.52 25.32 -9.20
CA ILE A 715 -0.57 25.13 -10.65
C ILE A 715 0.02 26.37 -11.32
N ASN A 716 1.26 26.26 -11.79
CA ASN A 716 1.97 27.31 -12.53
C ASN A 716 1.89 27.01 -14.03
N GLY A 717 1.08 27.75 -14.78
CA GLY A 717 1.06 27.63 -16.23
C GLY A 717 2.20 28.40 -16.92
N SER A 718 2.26 28.28 -18.25
CA SER A 718 3.26 28.87 -19.12
C SER A 718 3.09 30.39 -19.34
N PHE A 719 4.20 31.10 -19.61
CA PHE A 719 4.16 32.43 -20.22
C PHE A 719 3.64 32.42 -21.69
N THR A 720 3.35 31.24 -22.25
CA THR A 720 2.77 31.06 -23.59
C THR A 720 1.24 30.87 -23.56
N PRO A 721 0.49 31.40 -24.54
CA PRO A 721 -0.97 31.52 -24.50
C PRO A 721 -1.76 30.25 -24.90
N THR A 722 -1.30 29.05 -24.49
CA THR A 722 -2.02 27.79 -24.78
C THR A 722 -2.64 27.19 -23.52
N PRO A 723 -3.91 26.73 -23.58
CA PRO A 723 -4.52 25.95 -22.51
C PRO A 723 -3.65 24.74 -22.13
N CYS A 724 -3.57 24.47 -20.82
CA CYS A 724 -2.78 23.36 -20.29
C CYS A 724 -3.65 22.16 -19.90
N ASP A 725 -4.95 22.34 -19.65
CA ASP A 725 -5.92 21.25 -19.43
C ASP A 725 -5.54 20.31 -18.25
N ASN A 726 -4.91 20.83 -17.20
CA ASN A 726 -4.62 20.02 -16.00
C ASN A 726 -5.84 19.92 -15.09
N LYS A 727 -6.02 18.76 -14.48
CA LYS A 727 -7.19 18.44 -13.66
C LYS A 727 -6.80 17.77 -12.35
N ILE A 728 -7.34 18.26 -11.24
CA ILE A 728 -7.22 17.60 -9.94
C ILE A 728 -8.63 17.27 -9.46
N ILE A 729 -8.86 16.02 -9.05
CA ILE A 729 -10.15 15.53 -8.60
C ILE A 729 -10.04 15.08 -7.15
N LEU A 730 -10.80 15.69 -6.26
CA LEU A 730 -10.86 15.40 -4.84
C LEU A 730 -12.16 14.66 -4.53
N LYS A 731 -12.08 13.48 -3.88
CA LYS A 731 -13.25 12.63 -3.57
C LYS A 731 -13.18 12.02 -2.18
N GLY A 732 -14.31 11.50 -1.70
CA GLY A 732 -14.41 10.78 -0.42
C GLY A 732 -14.04 11.66 0.77
N LYS A 733 -13.47 11.08 1.82
CA LYS A 733 -13.03 11.76 3.05
C LYS A 733 -11.67 12.44 2.90
N THR A 734 -11.40 13.00 1.73
CA THR A 734 -10.14 13.70 1.47
C THR A 734 -10.08 14.99 2.27
N ILE A 735 -8.94 15.25 2.90
CA ILE A 735 -8.68 16.47 3.66
C ILE A 735 -7.59 17.26 2.94
N VAL A 736 -7.89 18.52 2.63
CA VAL A 736 -6.91 19.47 2.10
C VAL A 736 -6.72 20.60 3.12
N SER A 737 -5.49 20.78 3.59
CA SER A 737 -5.18 21.68 4.70
C SER A 737 -4.16 22.75 4.29
N THR A 738 -4.52 24.03 4.41
CA THR A 738 -3.62 25.18 4.21
C THR A 738 -3.16 25.80 5.55
N THR A 739 -2.31 26.83 5.51
CA THR A 739 -1.84 27.58 6.70
C THR A 739 -2.93 28.43 7.32
N ASP A 740 -2.62 29.04 8.47
CA ASP A 740 -3.40 30.19 8.95
C ASP A 740 -3.25 31.45 8.05
N ASN A 741 -3.94 32.53 8.45
CA ASN A 741 -4.08 33.80 7.73
C ASN A 741 -2.77 34.57 7.48
N ILE A 742 -1.61 34.10 7.96
CA ILE A 742 -0.36 34.87 7.94
C ILE A 742 0.53 34.51 6.73
N LYS A 743 0.39 33.30 6.13
CA LYS A 743 1.36 32.79 5.13
C LYS A 743 0.72 31.96 4.00
N ASN A 744 0.05 32.60 3.04
CA ASN A 744 -0.70 32.01 1.91
C ASN A 744 -1.99 31.27 2.33
N PRO A 745 -3.09 32.01 2.48
CA PRO A 745 -4.33 31.55 3.10
C PRO A 745 -5.20 30.68 2.19
N THR A 746 -4.71 30.23 1.03
CA THR A 746 -5.50 29.51 0.02
C THR A 746 -5.09 28.04 -0.12
N ILE A 747 -6.04 27.20 -0.50
CA ILE A 747 -5.80 25.77 -0.79
C ILE A 747 -5.10 25.58 -2.13
N VAL A 748 -5.33 26.50 -3.07
CA VAL A 748 -4.83 26.44 -4.44
C VAL A 748 -4.20 27.76 -4.83
N GLY A 749 -2.91 27.74 -5.15
CA GLY A 749 -2.23 28.86 -5.80
C GLY A 749 -2.26 28.68 -7.31
N TYR A 750 -3.10 29.44 -7.99
CA TYR A 750 -3.10 29.52 -9.45
C TYR A 750 -2.10 30.59 -9.87
N GLY A 751 -0.98 30.20 -10.48
CA GLY A 751 0.03 31.18 -10.92
C GLY A 751 -0.46 32.13 -12.04
N MET A 752 -1.61 31.83 -12.64
CA MET A 752 -2.31 32.61 -13.67
C MET A 752 -3.81 32.34 -13.60
N ASN A 753 -4.63 33.11 -14.32
CA ASN A 753 -6.09 32.92 -14.36
C ASN A 753 -6.46 31.48 -14.80
N PRO A 754 -7.04 30.64 -13.92
CA PRO A 754 -7.31 29.24 -14.24
C PRO A 754 -8.31 29.04 -15.38
N ASP A 755 -9.18 30.01 -15.64
CA ASP A 755 -10.19 29.93 -16.70
C ASP A 755 -9.59 30.17 -18.10
N GLU A 756 -8.49 30.93 -18.20
CA GLU A 756 -7.78 31.14 -19.48
C GLU A 756 -6.98 29.90 -19.90
N TYR A 757 -6.49 29.13 -18.94
CA TYR A 757 -5.59 27.99 -19.17
C TYR A 757 -6.27 26.62 -18.97
N ASN A 758 -7.56 26.61 -18.67
CA ASN A 758 -8.40 25.42 -18.44
C ASN A 758 -7.84 24.45 -17.39
N ASN A 759 -7.23 24.98 -16.33
CA ASN A 759 -6.83 24.18 -15.18
C ASN A 759 -8.01 24.09 -14.20
N VAL A 760 -8.42 22.88 -13.82
CA VAL A 760 -9.65 22.67 -13.05
C VAL A 760 -9.40 21.80 -11.82
N ILE A 761 -10.01 22.20 -10.71
CA ILE A 761 -10.14 21.37 -9.51
C ILE A 761 -11.59 20.96 -9.36
N MET A 762 -11.83 19.66 -9.34
CA MET A 762 -13.15 19.07 -9.19
C MET A 762 -13.28 18.46 -7.80
N VAL A 763 -14.42 18.71 -7.16
CA VAL A 763 -14.78 18.11 -5.88
C VAL A 763 -15.99 17.22 -6.12
N GLU A 764 -15.84 15.91 -5.91
CA GLU A 764 -16.93 14.95 -6.06
C GLU A 764 -17.44 14.46 -4.70
N GLY A 765 -18.70 14.76 -4.41
CA GLY A 765 -19.35 14.44 -3.12
C GLY A 765 -19.21 15.56 -2.09
N THR A 766 -19.74 15.33 -0.89
CA THR A 766 -19.81 16.34 0.20
C THR A 766 -18.82 16.10 1.34
N ASP A 767 -18.07 15.00 1.29
CA ASP A 767 -17.21 14.55 2.39
C ASP A 767 -15.79 15.13 2.34
N VAL A 768 -15.43 15.84 1.26
CA VAL A 768 -14.13 16.52 1.12
C VAL A 768 -14.08 17.72 2.07
N GLN A 769 -13.02 17.80 2.85
CA GLN A 769 -12.83 18.86 3.85
C GLN A 769 -11.69 19.79 3.44
N PHE A 770 -11.99 21.09 3.43
CA PHE A 770 -11.02 22.16 3.26
C PHE A 770 -10.84 22.87 4.60
N GLN A 771 -9.63 22.90 5.13
CA GLN A 771 -9.38 23.43 6.46
C GLN A 771 -8.04 24.17 6.57
N ASP A 772 -7.90 24.97 7.61
CA ASP A 772 -6.62 25.52 8.03
C ASP A 772 -5.80 24.51 8.86
N GLN A 773 -4.58 24.88 9.21
CA GLN A 773 -3.66 24.07 10.01
C GLN A 773 -4.18 23.73 11.42
N ASN A 774 -5.20 24.42 11.92
CA ASN A 774 -5.85 24.18 13.21
C ASN A 774 -7.14 23.35 13.06
N GLY A 775 -7.49 22.92 11.84
CA GLY A 775 -8.71 22.18 11.55
C GLY A 775 -9.96 23.06 11.43
N LYS A 776 -9.82 24.38 11.31
CA LYS A 776 -10.95 25.28 11.06
C LYS A 776 -11.38 25.20 9.59
N PRO A 777 -12.68 25.08 9.27
CA PRO A 777 -13.15 25.08 7.88
C PRO A 777 -12.73 26.34 7.12
N CYS A 778 -12.30 26.15 5.88
CA CYS A 778 -12.06 27.25 4.93
C CYS A 778 -13.37 27.75 4.32
N VAL A 779 -13.37 29.03 3.93
CA VAL A 779 -14.35 29.66 3.05
C VAL A 779 -14.22 29.09 1.65
N ILE A 780 -15.31 28.55 1.10
CA ILE A 780 -15.31 27.95 -0.24
C ILE A 780 -15.64 29.01 -1.28
N ILE A 781 -14.94 28.97 -2.41
CA ILE A 781 -15.15 29.85 -3.56
C ILE A 781 -15.57 28.97 -4.73
N ASN A 782 -16.76 29.23 -5.25
CA ASN A 782 -17.33 28.52 -6.39
C ASN A 782 -17.41 29.44 -7.61
N LYS A 783 -17.35 28.85 -8.79
CA LYS A 783 -17.67 29.50 -10.05
C LYS A 783 -19.18 29.78 -10.16
N PRO A 784 -19.62 30.64 -11.11
CA PRO A 784 -21.04 30.91 -11.33
C PRO A 784 -21.91 29.67 -11.59
N ASP A 785 -21.34 28.60 -12.14
CA ASP A 785 -22.03 27.33 -12.41
C ASP A 785 -22.10 26.40 -11.18
N GLY A 786 -21.57 26.83 -10.03
CA GLY A 786 -21.52 26.09 -8.77
C GLY A 786 -20.32 25.14 -8.64
N SER A 787 -19.44 25.05 -9.65
CA SER A 787 -18.23 24.24 -9.55
C SER A 787 -17.19 24.88 -8.63
N PHE A 788 -16.34 24.06 -8.01
CA PHE A 788 -15.31 24.53 -7.09
C PHE A 788 -14.24 25.34 -7.83
N ARG A 789 -13.84 26.50 -7.27
CA ARG A 789 -12.69 27.28 -7.73
C ARG A 789 -11.51 27.13 -6.79
N ASN A 790 -11.72 27.50 -5.53
CA ASN A 790 -10.67 27.56 -4.52
C ASN A 790 -11.32 27.56 -3.12
N ALA A 791 -10.50 27.53 -2.08
CA ALA A 791 -10.92 27.71 -0.71
C ALA A 791 -9.85 28.51 0.05
N ALA A 792 -10.29 29.39 0.95
CA ALA A 792 -9.41 30.29 1.70
C ALA A 792 -9.79 30.36 3.18
N VAL A 793 -8.85 30.71 4.05
CA VAL A 793 -9.09 30.64 5.52
C VAL A 793 -9.95 31.77 6.09
N SER A 794 -10.22 32.83 5.32
CA SER A 794 -11.10 33.93 5.72
C SER A 794 -11.83 34.59 4.54
N VAL A 795 -12.83 35.42 4.86
CA VAL A 795 -13.61 36.22 3.89
C VAL A 795 -12.68 37.10 3.05
N VAL A 796 -11.77 37.85 3.69
CA VAL A 796 -10.88 38.79 3.00
C VAL A 796 -9.96 38.05 2.04
N THR A 797 -9.33 36.97 2.53
CA THR A 797 -8.40 36.14 1.76
C THR A 797 -9.06 35.31 0.66
N SER A 798 -10.39 35.21 0.68
CA SER A 798 -11.15 34.57 -0.41
C SER A 798 -11.30 35.47 -1.64
N ILE A 799 -10.97 36.76 -1.50
CA ILE A 799 -11.07 37.77 -2.55
C ILE A 799 -9.68 38.14 -3.05
N ASP A 800 -8.79 38.49 -2.12
CA ASP A 800 -7.45 38.99 -2.39
C ASP A 800 -6.48 38.52 -1.30
N PHE A 801 -5.27 38.17 -1.72
CA PHE A 801 -4.14 38.01 -0.82
C PHE A 801 -3.10 39.10 -1.08
N GLY A 802 -2.96 40.00 -0.12
CA GLY A 802 -2.00 41.10 -0.18
C GLY A 802 -0.70 40.78 0.56
N GLU A 803 0.45 40.99 -0.09
CA GLU A 803 1.77 40.81 0.52
C GLU A 803 2.67 42.03 0.28
N LEU A 804 3.34 42.48 1.34
CA LEU A 804 4.35 43.53 1.27
C LEU A 804 5.71 42.92 0.92
N SER A 805 6.26 43.28 -0.24
CA SER A 805 7.61 42.90 -0.65
C SER A 805 8.43 44.16 -0.92
N GLU A 806 9.51 44.32 -0.16
CA GLU A 806 10.32 45.55 -0.13
C GLU A 806 9.45 46.78 0.19
N ASP A 807 9.33 47.70 -0.76
CA ASP A 807 8.57 48.94 -0.63
C ASP A 807 7.20 48.88 -1.34
N THR A 808 6.83 47.74 -1.93
CA THR A 808 5.60 47.58 -2.74
C THR A 808 4.66 46.55 -2.13
N TYR A 809 3.37 46.88 -2.08
CA TYR A 809 2.32 45.96 -1.67
C TYR A 809 1.66 45.35 -2.92
N TYR A 810 1.72 44.03 -3.05
CA TYR A 810 1.19 43.29 -4.19
C TYR A 810 -0.14 42.65 -3.83
N HIS A 811 -1.06 42.66 -4.79
CA HIS A 811 -2.37 42.00 -4.69
C HIS A 811 -2.40 40.74 -5.56
N GLU A 812 -2.82 39.62 -4.99
CA GLU A 812 -3.13 38.38 -5.68
C GLU A 812 -4.64 38.14 -5.64
N GLY A 813 -5.33 38.45 -6.74
CA GLY A 813 -6.78 38.25 -6.84
C GLY A 813 -7.15 36.76 -6.84
N ILE A 814 -7.93 36.35 -5.85
CA ILE A 814 -8.35 34.96 -5.62
C ILE A 814 -9.72 34.67 -6.21
N ALA A 815 -10.67 35.61 -6.04
CA ALA A 815 -11.99 35.55 -6.66
C ALA A 815 -12.02 36.34 -7.97
N TYR A 816 -12.80 35.87 -8.93
CA TYR A 816 -13.00 36.47 -10.24
C TYR A 816 -14.46 36.88 -10.44
N ALA A 817 -14.72 37.65 -11.49
CA ALA A 817 -16.05 38.17 -11.78
C ALA A 817 -17.11 37.05 -11.86
N GLY A 818 -18.16 37.17 -11.06
CA GLY A 818 -19.27 36.21 -10.98
C GLY A 818 -19.08 35.06 -9.99
N ASP A 819 -17.89 34.90 -9.39
CA ASP A 819 -17.66 33.86 -8.39
C ASP A 819 -18.54 34.04 -7.14
N ILE A 820 -18.85 32.91 -6.50
CA ILE A 820 -19.71 32.82 -5.32
C ILE A 820 -18.85 32.38 -4.13
N ILE A 821 -18.65 33.29 -3.19
CA ILE A 821 -17.97 33.07 -1.92
C ILE A 821 -18.99 32.55 -0.91
N MET A 822 -18.88 31.27 -0.57
CA MET A 822 -19.82 30.55 0.30
C MET A 822 -19.44 30.74 1.78
N ILE A 823 -20.24 31.52 2.50
CA ILE A 823 -20.04 31.82 3.93
C ILE A 823 -21.35 31.67 4.73
N PRO A 824 -21.94 30.45 4.73
CA PRO A 824 -23.28 30.21 5.25
C PRO A 824 -23.42 30.42 6.77
N ASP A 825 -22.31 30.46 7.50
CA ASP A 825 -22.28 30.67 8.95
C ASP A 825 -22.09 32.14 9.34
N THR A 826 -21.77 33.01 8.39
CA THR A 826 -21.50 34.44 8.60
C THR A 826 -22.69 35.27 8.16
N THR A 827 -23.05 36.30 8.93
CA THR A 827 -24.07 37.28 8.55
C THR A 827 -23.51 38.31 7.57
N ILE A 828 -24.40 39.03 6.88
CA ILE A 828 -24.05 40.17 6.04
C ILE A 828 -23.29 41.23 6.84
N ALA A 829 -23.72 41.50 8.07
CA ALA A 829 -23.08 42.49 8.94
C ALA A 829 -21.64 42.09 9.27
N GLU A 830 -21.42 40.84 9.72
CA GLU A 830 -20.08 40.33 10.02
C GLU A 830 -19.17 40.29 8.78
N THR A 831 -19.74 39.96 7.62
CA THR A 831 -19.01 39.98 6.34
C THR A 831 -18.59 41.40 5.98
N LEU A 832 -19.51 42.37 6.11
CA LEU A 832 -19.23 43.78 5.86
C LEU A 832 -18.18 44.34 6.83
N ASP A 833 -18.27 43.97 8.12
CA ASP A 833 -17.29 44.33 9.14
C ASP A 833 -15.91 43.76 8.82
N ALA A 834 -15.83 42.50 8.38
CA ALA A 834 -14.57 41.87 7.98
C ALA A 834 -13.93 42.56 6.77
N LEU A 835 -14.73 42.93 5.77
CA LEU A 835 -14.26 43.69 4.60
C LEU A 835 -13.77 45.09 4.98
N ASN A 836 -14.51 45.79 5.84
CA ASN A 836 -14.13 47.12 6.33
C ASN A 836 -12.87 47.08 7.23
N ALA A 837 -12.68 46.01 7.99
CA ALA A 837 -11.49 45.83 8.82
C ALA A 837 -10.20 45.60 8.01
N ALA A 838 -10.31 45.20 6.74
CA ALA A 838 -9.18 45.00 5.83
C ALA A 838 -8.73 46.33 5.19
N GLU A 839 -8.46 47.35 6.02
CA GLU A 839 -8.10 48.70 5.59
C GLU A 839 -6.91 48.70 4.63
N TYR A 840 -5.90 47.86 4.88
CA TYR A 840 -4.70 47.78 4.05
C TYR A 840 -4.89 47.13 2.69
N THR A 841 -5.98 46.38 2.52
CA THR A 841 -6.34 45.79 1.23
C THR A 841 -7.13 46.78 0.38
N PHE A 842 -8.06 47.51 0.99
CA PHE A 842 -9.07 48.26 0.24
C PHE A 842 -8.98 49.78 0.34
N PHE A 843 -8.42 50.35 1.42
CA PHE A 843 -8.63 51.76 1.76
C PHE A 843 -7.36 52.55 2.14
N LYS A 844 -6.28 51.88 2.54
CA LYS A 844 -5.09 52.56 3.09
C LYS A 844 -3.77 51.86 2.76
N ALA A 845 -2.75 52.62 2.37
CA ALA A 845 -1.41 52.07 2.17
C ALA A 845 -0.75 51.59 3.48
N PRO A 846 -0.13 50.38 3.51
CA PRO A 846 0.68 49.94 4.63
C PRO A 846 1.99 50.74 4.75
N THR A 847 2.67 50.68 5.90
CA THR A 847 3.91 51.44 6.15
C THR A 847 5.15 50.54 6.15
N VAL A 848 6.21 50.99 5.49
CA VAL A 848 7.54 50.35 5.45
C VAL A 848 8.57 51.11 6.29
N PRO A 849 9.52 50.41 6.95
CA PRO A 849 10.62 51.06 7.66
C PRO A 849 11.53 51.84 6.71
N SER A 850 11.99 53.03 7.11
CA SER A 850 12.98 53.82 6.37
C SER A 850 13.98 54.49 7.31
N ASP A 851 15.10 54.99 6.75
CA ASP A 851 16.16 55.68 7.51
C ASP A 851 15.66 56.95 8.25
N GLN A 852 14.44 57.43 7.96
CA GLN A 852 13.78 58.57 8.61
C GLN A 852 12.53 58.21 9.43
N GLY A 853 12.24 56.92 9.65
CA GLY A 853 11.06 56.45 10.39
C GLY A 853 10.28 55.39 9.62
N THR A 854 9.03 55.69 9.24
CA THR A 854 8.19 54.82 8.40
C THR A 854 7.62 55.61 7.22
N THR A 855 7.72 55.09 6.00
CA THR A 855 7.10 55.67 4.79
C THR A 855 5.96 54.78 4.30
N PRO A 856 4.92 55.30 3.64
CA PRO A 856 3.91 54.46 2.99
C PRO A 856 4.53 53.59 1.89
N ALA A 857 4.06 52.35 1.76
CA ALA A 857 4.39 51.46 0.65
C ALA A 857 3.79 52.00 -0.66
N ILE A 858 4.39 51.62 -1.79
CA ILE A 858 3.77 51.71 -3.12
C ILE A 858 2.58 50.74 -3.12
N TRP A 859 1.38 51.30 -3.20
CA TRP A 859 0.13 50.59 -2.97
C TRP A 859 -1.01 51.21 -3.79
N GLU A 860 -1.91 50.37 -4.27
CA GLU A 860 -3.18 50.75 -4.88
C GLU A 860 -4.31 49.96 -4.21
N PRO A 861 -5.51 50.54 -4.04
CA PRO A 861 -6.63 49.82 -3.43
C PRO A 861 -7.09 48.66 -4.33
N TYR A 862 -7.23 47.46 -3.76
CA TYR A 862 -7.83 46.35 -4.48
C TYR A 862 -9.31 46.59 -4.75
N VAL A 863 -9.78 46.38 -5.97
CA VAL A 863 -11.19 46.51 -6.33
C VAL A 863 -11.81 45.13 -6.45
N ILE A 864 -12.86 44.86 -5.68
CA ILE A 864 -13.58 43.58 -5.77
C ILE A 864 -14.13 43.41 -7.19
N PRO A 865 -13.84 42.29 -7.89
CA PRO A 865 -14.33 42.07 -9.23
C PRO A 865 -15.86 42.14 -9.32
N ASP A 866 -16.34 42.68 -10.45
CA ASP A 866 -17.77 42.83 -10.72
C ASP A 866 -18.52 41.50 -10.58
N SER A 867 -19.72 41.55 -10.00
CA SER A 867 -20.61 40.39 -9.86
C SER A 867 -20.12 39.27 -8.93
N VAL A 868 -19.03 39.45 -8.18
CA VAL A 868 -18.71 38.55 -7.05
C VAL A 868 -19.86 38.57 -6.05
N ILE A 869 -20.27 37.39 -5.58
CA ILE A 869 -21.39 37.18 -4.67
C ILE A 869 -20.86 36.59 -3.36
N PHE A 870 -21.13 37.23 -2.22
CA PHE A 870 -20.97 36.61 -0.91
C PHE A 870 -22.31 36.00 -0.51
N ASP A 871 -22.38 34.67 -0.41
CA ASP A 871 -23.58 33.95 0.02
C ASP A 871 -23.54 33.74 1.54
N CYS A 872 -24.11 34.71 2.26
CA CYS A 872 -24.16 34.77 3.71
C CYS A 872 -25.39 34.02 4.26
N LYS A 873 -25.40 33.83 5.58
CA LYS A 873 -26.50 33.19 6.31
C LYS A 873 -27.86 33.86 6.11
N ASP A 874 -27.88 35.19 6.04
CA ASP A 874 -29.07 36.06 6.07
C ASP A 874 -29.31 36.82 4.75
N GLY A 875 -28.54 36.52 3.71
CA GLY A 875 -28.72 37.06 2.37
C GLY A 875 -27.43 37.03 1.55
N CYS A 876 -27.42 37.72 0.42
CA CYS A 876 -26.26 37.81 -0.46
C CYS A 876 -25.78 39.26 -0.61
N LEU A 877 -24.47 39.47 -0.57
CA LEU A 877 -23.83 40.72 -1.00
C LEU A 877 -23.30 40.53 -2.40
N VAL A 878 -23.63 41.44 -3.32
CA VAL A 878 -23.23 41.34 -4.73
C VAL A 878 -22.48 42.59 -5.14
N ALA A 879 -21.25 42.41 -5.62
CA ALA A 879 -20.45 43.48 -6.19
C ALA A 879 -21.10 43.97 -7.50
N LYS A 880 -21.12 45.30 -7.71
CA LYS A 880 -21.79 46.01 -8.82
C LYS A 880 -23.32 46.06 -8.73
N GLU A 881 -23.87 47.28 -8.85
CA GLU A 881 -25.31 47.54 -8.69
C GLU A 881 -26.17 46.80 -9.72
N SER A 882 -25.76 46.80 -10.99
CA SER A 882 -26.49 46.14 -12.07
C SER A 882 -26.53 44.61 -11.90
N ALA A 883 -25.45 44.03 -11.38
CA ALA A 883 -25.37 42.60 -11.08
C ALA A 883 -26.28 42.24 -9.90
N ALA A 884 -26.26 43.04 -8.83
CA ALA A 884 -27.15 42.85 -7.68
C ALA A 884 -28.64 42.86 -8.06
N LYS A 885 -29.07 43.81 -8.90
CA LYS A 885 -30.44 43.87 -9.43
C LYS A 885 -30.81 42.60 -10.21
N THR A 886 -29.92 42.16 -11.09
CA THR A 886 -30.14 40.97 -11.93
C THR A 886 -30.20 39.70 -11.07
N TYR A 887 -29.29 39.56 -10.12
CA TYR A 887 -29.24 38.43 -9.19
C TYR A 887 -30.47 38.37 -8.28
N ALA A 888 -30.97 39.53 -7.82
CA ALA A 888 -32.20 39.62 -7.02
C ALA A 888 -33.44 39.13 -7.78
N ILE A 889 -33.56 39.49 -9.07
CA ILE A 889 -34.67 39.02 -9.93
C ILE A 889 -34.60 37.51 -10.13
N ALA A 890 -33.39 36.96 -10.35
CA ALA A 890 -33.19 35.53 -10.55
C ALA A 890 -33.39 34.72 -9.25
N ASN A 891 -33.15 35.32 -8.09
CA ASN A 891 -33.23 34.67 -6.78
C ASN A 891 -34.24 35.37 -5.86
N PRO A 892 -35.53 35.41 -6.21
CA PRO A 892 -36.54 36.17 -5.49
C PRO A 892 -36.80 35.61 -4.09
N TYR A 893 -36.26 34.47 -3.70
CA TYR A 893 -36.39 33.92 -2.34
C TYR A 893 -35.20 34.26 -1.43
N LYS A 894 -34.08 34.77 -1.97
CA LYS A 894 -32.94 35.28 -1.20
C LYS A 894 -32.98 36.80 -1.08
N ARG A 895 -32.51 37.34 0.05
CA ARG A 895 -32.32 38.79 0.20
C ARG A 895 -31.00 39.16 -0.47
N VAL A 896 -31.01 40.19 -1.30
CA VAL A 896 -29.85 40.56 -2.12
C VAL A 896 -29.54 42.03 -1.92
N TYR A 897 -28.29 42.30 -1.56
CA TYR A 897 -27.77 43.63 -1.34
C TYR A 897 -26.69 43.94 -2.36
N TRP A 898 -26.69 45.15 -2.89
CA TRP A 898 -25.54 45.66 -3.62
C TRP A 898 -24.46 46.07 -2.62
N LEU A 899 -23.27 45.48 -2.77
CA LEU A 899 -22.05 45.88 -2.06
C LEU A 899 -21.37 47.00 -2.84
N ASN A 900 -21.36 48.19 -2.27
CA ASN A 900 -20.75 49.38 -2.83
C ASN A 900 -19.42 49.68 -2.13
N GLN A 901 -18.31 49.54 -2.85
CA GLN A 901 -16.96 49.88 -2.38
C GLN A 901 -16.74 51.39 -2.53
N GLY A 902 -16.76 52.12 -1.40
CA GLY A 902 -16.41 53.55 -1.36
C GLY A 902 -14.91 53.78 -1.19
N GLU A 903 -14.50 55.04 -1.03
CA GLU A 903 -13.09 55.41 -0.81
C GLU A 903 -12.58 55.03 0.60
N GLU A 904 -13.44 55.06 1.61
CA GLU A 904 -13.07 54.82 3.02
C GLU A 904 -13.75 53.58 3.64
N SER A 905 -14.83 53.07 3.02
CA SER A 905 -15.58 51.92 3.54
C SER A 905 -16.51 51.30 2.48
N PHE A 906 -16.92 50.06 2.72
CA PHE A 906 -18.03 49.40 2.04
C PHE A 906 -19.38 49.82 2.63
N SER A 907 -20.37 49.98 1.75
CA SER A 907 -21.77 50.25 2.09
C SER A 907 -22.71 49.30 1.34
N ILE A 908 -23.95 49.12 1.84
CA ILE A 908 -24.91 48.17 1.24
C ILE A 908 -26.25 48.84 0.90
N LYS A 909 -26.90 48.36 -0.16
CA LYS A 909 -28.25 48.79 -0.56
C LYS A 909 -29.13 47.59 -0.91
N ASP A 910 -30.30 47.50 -0.29
CA ASP A 910 -31.25 46.39 -0.49
C ASP A 910 -31.91 46.45 -1.88
N TYR A 911 -31.85 45.34 -2.62
CA TYR A 911 -32.47 45.14 -3.93
C TYR A 911 -33.53 44.01 -3.93
N ALA A 912 -34.06 43.65 -2.76
CA ALA A 912 -35.09 42.62 -2.65
C ALA A 912 -36.30 42.90 -3.58
N VAL A 913 -36.57 41.92 -4.45
CA VAL A 913 -37.75 41.88 -5.30
C VAL A 913 -38.92 41.19 -4.58
N ALA A 914 -40.14 41.46 -5.03
CA ALA A 914 -41.32 40.79 -4.51
C ALA A 914 -41.38 39.34 -5.01
N ILE A 915 -41.76 38.42 -4.13
CA ILE A 915 -42.03 37.03 -4.49
C ILE A 915 -43.45 36.95 -5.07
N GLU A 916 -43.57 36.43 -6.29
CA GLU A 916 -44.87 36.24 -6.95
C GLU A 916 -45.48 34.86 -6.62
N ILE A 917 -46.67 34.85 -6.03
CA ILE A 917 -47.48 33.65 -5.80
C ILE A 917 -48.55 33.57 -6.88
N LYS A 918 -48.32 32.67 -7.85
CA LYS A 918 -49.17 32.51 -9.04
C LYS A 918 -50.21 31.39 -8.91
N ASN A 919 -49.98 30.45 -8.00
CA ASN A 919 -50.82 29.29 -7.75
C ASN A 919 -50.89 29.05 -6.23
N ASP A 920 -51.81 28.19 -5.80
CA ASP A 920 -51.88 27.74 -4.41
C ASP A 920 -50.52 27.21 -3.93
N THR A 921 -49.94 27.88 -2.93
CA THR A 921 -48.57 27.66 -2.46
C THR A 921 -48.57 27.57 -0.93
N THR A 922 -47.82 26.61 -0.38
CA THR A 922 -47.61 26.50 1.07
C THR A 922 -46.16 26.77 1.42
N TRP A 923 -45.90 27.70 2.35
CA TRP A 923 -44.57 27.96 2.89
C TRP A 923 -44.42 27.35 4.28
N ALA A 924 -43.63 26.28 4.34
CA ALA A 924 -43.16 25.67 5.58
C ALA A 924 -41.81 26.25 6.07
N THR A 925 -41.14 27.03 5.23
CA THR A 925 -39.88 27.74 5.54
C THR A 925 -40.15 29.25 5.64
N PRO A 926 -39.60 29.95 6.65
CA PRO A 926 -39.85 31.38 6.82
C PRO A 926 -39.08 32.21 5.80
N TYR A 927 -39.79 33.06 5.07
CA TYR A 927 -39.22 34.08 4.18
C TYR A 927 -39.44 35.47 4.77
N SER A 928 -38.90 35.69 5.97
CA SER A 928 -39.05 36.95 6.71
C SER A 928 -38.49 38.15 5.94
N GLU A 929 -39.08 39.30 6.19
CA GLU A 929 -38.84 40.62 5.62
C GLU A 929 -38.96 40.67 4.09
N ARG A 930 -39.62 39.69 3.47
CA ARG A 930 -39.85 39.68 2.04
C ARG A 930 -41.11 40.43 1.64
N LYS A 931 -41.03 41.06 0.47
CA LYS A 931 -42.19 41.55 -0.27
C LYS A 931 -42.83 40.38 -0.99
N VAL A 932 -44.16 40.27 -0.95
CA VAL A 932 -44.90 39.14 -1.53
C VAL A 932 -46.09 39.69 -2.29
N ASN A 933 -46.28 39.23 -3.52
CA ASN A 933 -47.44 39.52 -4.35
C ASN A 933 -48.24 38.23 -4.54
N VAL A 934 -49.47 38.18 -4.03
CA VAL A 934 -50.41 37.08 -4.23
C VAL A 934 -51.36 37.47 -5.35
N LEU A 935 -51.28 36.76 -6.46
CA LEU A 935 -52.03 37.08 -7.68
C LEU A 935 -53.45 36.53 -7.63
N ASP A 936 -54.31 37.01 -8.54
CA ASP A 936 -55.71 36.60 -8.67
C ASP A 936 -55.86 35.06 -8.69
N GLY A 937 -56.75 34.55 -7.84
CA GLY A 937 -57.07 33.12 -7.72
C GLY A 937 -56.04 32.27 -6.97
N ALA A 938 -54.92 32.84 -6.49
CA ALA A 938 -53.89 32.09 -5.76
C ALA A 938 -54.07 32.16 -4.23
N THR A 939 -53.80 31.05 -3.55
CA THR A 939 -53.79 30.96 -2.07
C THR A 939 -52.37 30.77 -1.53
N LEU A 940 -51.87 31.71 -0.72
CA LEU A 940 -50.65 31.54 0.07
C LEU A 940 -50.99 31.00 1.47
N THR A 941 -50.54 29.80 1.77
CA THR A 941 -50.65 29.17 3.10
C THR A 941 -49.32 29.27 3.85
N LEU A 942 -49.32 29.87 5.03
CA LEU A 942 -48.12 30.07 5.84
C LEU A 942 -48.19 29.15 7.07
N SER A 943 -47.34 28.12 7.12
CA SER A 943 -47.37 27.10 8.18
C SER A 943 -46.23 27.22 9.19
N THR A 944 -45.43 28.29 9.11
CA THR A 944 -44.33 28.58 10.04
C THR A 944 -44.31 30.08 10.40
N PRO A 945 -43.85 30.47 11.60
CA PRO A 945 -43.86 31.87 12.04
C PRO A 945 -42.91 32.71 11.18
N MET A 946 -43.35 33.88 10.72
CA MET A 946 -42.51 34.81 9.95
C MET A 946 -43.07 36.23 9.96
N VAL A 947 -42.20 37.21 9.73
CA VAL A 947 -42.57 38.63 9.62
C VAL A 947 -42.33 39.05 8.18
N LEU A 948 -43.35 39.23 7.35
CA LEU A 948 -43.24 39.74 5.98
C LEU A 948 -43.06 41.27 5.97
N ASP A 949 -42.48 41.81 4.90
CA ASP A 949 -42.33 43.26 4.73
C ASP A 949 -43.63 43.85 4.17
N THR A 950 -43.88 43.63 2.88
CA THR A 950 -45.07 44.11 2.18
C THR A 950 -45.81 42.92 1.56
N VAL A 951 -47.10 42.78 1.85
CA VAL A 951 -47.97 41.80 1.18
C VAL A 951 -48.92 42.55 0.26
N THR A 952 -48.88 42.27 -1.03
CA THR A 952 -49.83 42.77 -2.03
C THR A 952 -50.74 41.64 -2.48
N MET A 953 -52.05 41.84 -2.42
CA MET A 953 -53.05 40.86 -2.82
C MET A 953 -53.92 41.43 -3.93
N GLU A 954 -54.04 40.72 -5.04
CA GLU A 954 -55.02 41.05 -6.09
C GLU A 954 -56.44 40.61 -5.70
N GLU A 955 -57.45 41.17 -6.36
CA GLU A 955 -58.84 40.71 -6.22
C GLU A 955 -58.93 39.19 -6.50
N GLY A 956 -59.41 38.43 -5.50
CA GLY A 956 -59.50 36.96 -5.57
C GLY A 956 -58.35 36.19 -4.90
N ALA A 957 -57.25 36.87 -4.55
CA ALA A 957 -56.11 36.27 -3.86
C ALA A 957 -56.42 35.97 -2.39
N GLN A 958 -55.83 34.90 -1.84
CA GLN A 958 -56.01 34.49 -0.45
C GLN A 958 -54.65 34.35 0.27
N LEU A 959 -54.59 34.78 1.52
CA LEU A 959 -53.47 34.51 2.41
C LEU A 959 -54.01 33.97 3.73
N ARG A 960 -53.57 32.78 4.12
CA ARG A 960 -53.99 32.10 5.36
C ARG A 960 -52.79 31.66 6.19
N SER A 961 -52.91 31.83 7.50
CA SER A 961 -51.99 31.22 8.48
C SER A 961 -52.52 29.85 8.90
N ALA A 962 -51.66 28.84 8.86
CA ALA A 962 -51.95 27.47 9.29
C ALA A 962 -51.25 27.11 10.62
N LEU A 963 -50.83 28.13 11.39
CA LEU A 963 -50.20 27.94 12.70
C LEU A 963 -51.21 27.39 13.71
N THR A 964 -50.79 26.39 14.49
CA THR A 964 -51.61 25.76 15.54
C THR A 964 -51.23 26.22 16.95
N ASP A 965 -50.01 26.76 17.15
CA ASP A 965 -49.55 27.34 18.41
C ASP A 965 -49.90 28.83 18.47
N VAL A 966 -50.66 29.22 19.49
CA VAL A 966 -51.12 30.60 19.71
C VAL A 966 -50.00 31.59 20.03
N ASN A 967 -48.81 31.12 20.41
CA ASN A 967 -47.63 31.99 20.66
C ASN A 967 -46.86 32.32 19.37
N GLN A 968 -47.17 31.62 18.28
CA GLN A 968 -46.53 31.80 16.99
C GLN A 968 -47.35 32.76 16.12
N LYS A 969 -46.66 33.61 15.36
CA LYS A 969 -47.30 34.68 14.58
C LYS A 969 -46.77 34.71 13.16
N VAL A 970 -47.68 34.99 12.23
CA VAL A 970 -47.33 35.50 10.91
C VAL A 970 -47.77 36.95 10.86
N THR A 971 -46.84 37.86 10.57
CA THR A 971 -47.16 39.29 10.46
C THR A 971 -46.68 39.90 9.15
N ALA A 972 -47.22 41.05 8.74
CA ALA A 972 -46.65 41.91 7.70
C ALA A 972 -46.52 43.36 8.21
N LYS A 973 -45.53 44.11 7.73
CA LYS A 973 -45.40 45.56 8.01
C LYS A 973 -46.40 46.39 7.19
N VAL A 974 -46.74 45.92 5.99
CA VAL A 974 -47.69 46.56 5.08
C VAL A 974 -48.57 45.51 4.43
N LEU A 975 -49.89 45.72 4.45
CA LEU A 975 -50.86 44.95 3.67
C LEU A 975 -51.46 45.85 2.59
N ARG A 976 -51.45 45.37 1.35
CA ARG A 976 -51.93 46.07 0.16
C ARG A 976 -52.94 45.20 -0.57
N PHE A 977 -54.02 45.83 -0.99
CA PHE A 977 -55.05 45.23 -1.82
C PHE A 977 -55.15 46.01 -3.12
N ALA A 978 -55.08 45.31 -4.24
CA ALA A 978 -55.20 45.87 -5.59
C ALA A 978 -56.57 45.47 -6.18
N PRO A 979 -57.63 46.25 -5.94
CA PRO A 979 -58.97 45.97 -6.48
C PRO A 979 -59.06 46.26 -7.98
N LYS A 980 -59.92 45.51 -8.68
CA LYS A 980 -60.27 45.78 -10.08
C LYS A 980 -61.53 46.65 -10.12
N LEU A 981 -61.37 47.97 -10.02
CA LEU A 981 -62.47 48.95 -10.08
C LEU A 981 -62.73 49.45 -11.51
N SER A 982 -63.97 49.88 -11.80
CA SER A 982 -64.35 50.45 -13.10
C SER A 982 -65.36 51.58 -12.94
N GLY A 983 -65.20 52.68 -13.68
CA GLY A 983 -65.96 53.92 -13.48
C GLY A 983 -67.47 53.81 -13.69
N ASN A 984 -67.94 52.72 -14.28
CA ASN A 984 -69.36 52.50 -14.58
C ASN A 984 -70.09 51.65 -13.52
N ASN A 985 -69.39 51.01 -12.56
CA ASN A 985 -69.98 50.09 -11.60
C ASN A 985 -69.36 50.24 -10.20
N TRP A 986 -70.20 50.25 -9.17
CA TRP A 986 -69.75 50.15 -7.78
C TRP A 986 -69.57 48.69 -7.35
N LYS A 987 -68.53 48.42 -6.58
CA LYS A 987 -68.23 47.10 -6.01
C LYS A 987 -68.27 47.14 -4.49
N ALA A 988 -68.85 46.10 -3.89
CA ALA A 988 -68.80 45.88 -2.44
C ALA A 988 -67.42 45.35 -2.02
N LEU A 989 -66.55 46.27 -1.59
CA LEU A 989 -65.21 45.96 -1.09
C LEU A 989 -65.05 46.43 0.35
N GLY A 990 -64.30 45.66 1.13
CA GLY A 990 -63.99 46.02 2.51
C GLY A 990 -62.70 45.40 2.99
N VAL A 991 -61.83 46.21 3.59
CA VAL A 991 -60.53 45.82 4.12
C VAL A 991 -60.61 45.42 5.60
N PRO A 992 -59.75 44.49 6.07
CA PRO A 992 -59.73 44.03 7.47
C PRO A 992 -58.93 44.96 8.41
N PHE A 993 -58.75 46.23 8.06
CA PHE A 993 -57.91 47.18 8.81
C PHE A 993 -58.51 48.59 8.86
N THR A 994 -58.15 49.35 9.89
CA THR A 994 -58.77 50.65 10.22
C THR A 994 -58.02 51.86 9.67
N SER A 995 -56.68 51.82 9.59
CA SER A 995 -55.87 52.92 9.08
C SER A 995 -55.54 52.72 7.61
N LEU A 996 -56.41 53.15 6.69
CA LEU A 996 -56.23 52.89 5.26
C LEU A 996 -55.61 54.09 4.52
N GLU A 997 -54.76 53.79 3.55
CA GLU A 997 -54.15 54.72 2.62
C GLU A 997 -54.40 54.24 1.19
N VAL A 998 -54.98 55.10 0.36
CA VAL A 998 -55.23 54.83 -1.06
C VAL A 998 -54.11 55.45 -1.88
N LYS A 999 -53.50 54.66 -2.76
CA LYS A 999 -52.45 55.11 -3.67
C LYS A 999 -52.86 54.90 -5.12
N ASP A 1000 -52.47 55.83 -5.99
CA ASP A 1000 -52.66 55.72 -7.44
C ASP A 1000 -51.63 54.77 -8.09
N SER A 1001 -51.65 54.62 -9.43
CA SER A 1001 -50.72 53.73 -10.14
C SER A 1001 -49.25 54.18 -10.08
N LYS A 1002 -49.00 55.44 -9.71
CA LYS A 1002 -47.66 56.01 -9.50
C LYS A 1002 -47.20 55.90 -8.06
N GLY A 1003 -48.03 55.35 -7.17
CA GLY A 1003 -47.74 55.18 -5.75
C GLY A 1003 -47.91 56.46 -4.91
N ALA A 1004 -48.51 57.51 -5.47
CA ALA A 1004 -48.81 58.74 -4.74
C ALA A 1004 -50.09 58.57 -3.90
N SER A 1005 -50.06 59.09 -2.67
CA SER A 1005 -51.23 59.07 -1.78
C SER A 1005 -52.36 59.91 -2.37
N VAL A 1006 -53.53 59.30 -2.51
CA VAL A 1006 -54.74 59.95 -3.00
C VAL A 1006 -55.43 60.64 -1.82
N SER A 1007 -55.77 61.92 -2.02
CA SER A 1007 -56.45 62.74 -1.00
C SER A 1007 -57.92 62.32 -0.80
N ALA A 1008 -58.55 62.83 0.26
CA ALA A 1008 -59.97 62.63 0.54
C ALA A 1008 -60.86 62.82 -0.72
N PRO A 1009 -61.96 62.07 -0.87
CA PRO A 1009 -62.80 62.10 -2.08
C PRO A 1009 -63.24 63.51 -2.53
N SER A 1010 -63.41 64.47 -1.61
CA SER A 1010 -63.79 65.86 -1.92
C SER A 1010 -62.72 66.68 -2.66
N ALA A 1011 -61.47 66.24 -2.63
CA ALA A 1011 -60.33 66.96 -3.21
C ALA A 1011 -59.92 66.43 -4.60
N GLN A 1012 -60.70 65.50 -5.16
CA GLN A 1012 -60.45 64.85 -6.46
C GLN A 1012 -61.35 65.44 -7.56
N GLU A 1013 -60.90 65.36 -8.82
CA GLU A 1013 -61.68 65.79 -9.98
C GLU A 1013 -62.87 64.86 -10.23
N ALA A 1014 -64.05 65.43 -10.52
CA ALA A 1014 -65.31 64.69 -10.60
C ALA A 1014 -65.34 63.59 -11.69
N ASP A 1015 -64.49 63.69 -12.71
CA ASP A 1015 -64.44 62.75 -13.84
C ASP A 1015 -63.27 61.74 -13.76
N ASN A 1016 -62.30 61.96 -12.86
CA ASN A 1016 -61.08 61.15 -12.75
C ASN A 1016 -60.65 61.04 -11.27
N GLY A 1017 -61.00 59.92 -10.64
CA GLY A 1017 -60.83 59.71 -9.21
C GLY A 1017 -61.37 58.37 -8.72
N ILE A 1018 -61.24 58.16 -7.40
CA ILE A 1018 -61.77 56.99 -6.67
C ILE A 1018 -62.76 57.45 -5.61
N TRP A 1019 -63.94 56.83 -5.60
CA TRP A 1019 -65.06 57.15 -4.73
C TRP A 1019 -65.38 56.01 -3.77
N PHE A 1020 -65.87 56.37 -2.59
CA PHE A 1020 -66.29 55.46 -1.54
C PHE A 1020 -67.64 55.90 -0.97
N ALA A 1021 -68.53 54.94 -0.79
CA ALA A 1021 -69.83 55.13 -0.16
C ALA A 1021 -70.09 54.05 0.90
N ASP A 1022 -70.62 54.43 2.06
CA ASP A 1022 -71.06 53.50 3.11
C ASP A 1022 -72.50 53.78 3.54
N LEU A 1023 -73.00 53.00 4.49
CA LEU A 1023 -74.31 53.25 5.08
C LEU A 1023 -74.27 54.50 5.96
N LYS A 1024 -75.19 55.43 5.72
CA LYS A 1024 -75.32 56.65 6.51
C LYS A 1024 -75.46 56.31 8.00
N ASN A 1025 -74.54 56.85 8.79
CA ASN A 1025 -74.39 56.60 10.23
C ASN A 1025 -74.22 55.12 10.63
N ASN A 1026 -73.96 54.19 9.69
CA ASN A 1026 -73.91 52.74 9.95
C ASN A 1026 -75.17 52.19 10.65
N GLU A 1027 -76.31 52.81 10.39
CA GLU A 1027 -77.60 52.44 10.95
C GLU A 1027 -78.69 52.57 9.89
N THR A 1028 -78.60 53.58 9.03
CA THR A 1028 -79.64 53.92 8.07
C THR A 1028 -79.40 53.20 6.74
N PRO A 1029 -80.44 52.60 6.12
CA PRO A 1029 -80.33 51.96 4.81
C PRO A 1029 -80.27 53.01 3.68
N ILE A 1030 -79.25 53.88 3.70
CA ILE A 1030 -78.97 54.89 2.67
C ILE A 1030 -77.47 54.89 2.45
N PHE A 1031 -77.02 54.75 1.20
CA PHE A 1031 -75.62 54.93 0.87
C PHE A 1031 -75.28 56.42 0.81
N GLU A 1032 -74.21 56.82 1.50
CA GLU A 1032 -73.66 58.17 1.50
C GLU A 1032 -72.22 58.14 0.96
N VAL A 1033 -71.93 58.89 -0.12
CA VAL A 1033 -70.57 59.10 -0.62
C VAL A 1033 -69.83 59.88 0.46
N LYS A 1034 -68.79 59.29 1.02
CA LYS A 1034 -67.93 60.03 1.94
C LYS A 1034 -67.12 61.04 1.15
N THR A 1035 -67.05 62.25 1.68
CA THR A 1035 -66.33 63.37 1.06
C THR A 1035 -65.02 63.63 1.79
N ASP A 1036 -64.96 63.29 3.07
CA ASP A 1036 -63.90 63.63 4.00
C ASP A 1036 -62.86 62.51 4.17
N ASN A 1037 -63.24 61.24 4.14
CA ASN A 1037 -62.33 60.09 4.29
C ASN A 1037 -62.85 58.83 3.58
N PHE A 1038 -61.94 57.92 3.23
CA PHE A 1038 -62.30 56.56 2.81
C PHE A 1038 -62.59 55.69 4.04
N GLY A 1039 -63.56 54.77 3.93
CA GLY A 1039 -63.92 53.84 5.01
C GLY A 1039 -63.45 52.41 4.76
N ALA A 1040 -63.46 51.59 5.81
CA ALA A 1040 -62.95 50.22 5.76
C ALA A 1040 -63.88 49.23 5.04
N ALA A 1041 -65.19 49.46 5.02
CA ALA A 1041 -66.16 48.58 4.36
C ALA A 1041 -67.24 49.41 3.69
N GLY A 1042 -67.48 49.18 2.39
CA GLY A 1042 -68.44 49.98 1.64
C GLY A 1042 -68.51 49.61 0.18
N LEU A 1043 -69.12 50.48 -0.59
CA LEU A 1043 -69.11 50.45 -2.04
C LEU A 1043 -67.95 51.32 -2.54
N TRP A 1044 -67.19 50.78 -3.50
CA TRP A 1044 -66.04 51.46 -4.12
C TRP A 1044 -66.22 51.53 -5.63
N ALA A 1045 -65.83 52.64 -6.23
CA ALA A 1045 -65.79 52.83 -7.69
C ALA A 1045 -64.60 53.71 -8.05
N ALA A 1046 -64.04 53.55 -9.25
CA ALA A 1046 -62.93 54.38 -9.70
C ALA A 1046 -62.92 54.54 -11.22
N ASN A 1047 -62.55 55.71 -11.72
CA ASN A 1047 -62.44 56.00 -13.15
C ASN A 1047 -61.06 56.61 -13.46
N GLY A 1048 -60.42 56.15 -14.54
CA GLY A 1048 -59.17 56.69 -15.07
C GLY A 1048 -57.87 55.97 -14.66
N ASP A 1049 -57.60 55.80 -13.36
CA ASP A 1049 -56.36 55.17 -12.86
C ASP A 1049 -56.59 53.80 -12.18
N THR A 1050 -55.52 53.05 -11.90
CA THR A 1050 -55.56 51.89 -10.98
C THR A 1050 -55.15 52.33 -9.58
N TYR A 1051 -55.81 51.75 -8.58
CA TYR A 1051 -55.63 52.14 -7.19
C TYR A 1051 -55.23 50.96 -6.33
N THR A 1052 -54.39 51.22 -5.33
CA THR A 1052 -54.02 50.25 -4.31
C THR A 1052 -54.50 50.77 -2.96
N ILE A 1053 -55.27 49.94 -2.24
CA ILE A 1053 -55.71 50.23 -0.88
C ILE A 1053 -54.73 49.55 0.06
N SER A 1054 -54.08 50.31 0.91
CA SER A 1054 -53.00 49.81 1.75
C SER A 1054 -53.14 50.26 3.19
N SER A 1055 -52.43 49.59 4.08
CA SER A 1055 -52.28 50.02 5.45
C SER A 1055 -50.87 49.65 5.92
N GLU A 1056 -50.24 50.56 6.66
CA GLU A 1056 -48.97 50.32 7.34
C GLU A 1056 -49.23 50.03 8.82
N GLY A 1057 -48.62 48.99 9.37
CA GLY A 1057 -48.89 48.53 10.73
C GLY A 1057 -48.48 47.07 10.95
N ALA A 1058 -48.58 46.57 12.18
CA ALA A 1058 -48.30 45.18 12.51
C ALA A 1058 -49.51 44.29 12.17
N PHE A 1059 -49.74 43.98 10.89
CA PHE A 1059 -50.83 43.08 10.46
C PHE A 1059 -50.50 41.67 10.91
N GLU A 1060 -51.36 41.06 11.70
CA GLU A 1060 -51.24 39.66 12.12
C GLU A 1060 -52.25 38.82 11.32
N PHE A 1061 -51.76 37.88 10.51
CA PHE A 1061 -52.61 36.97 9.76
C PHE A 1061 -53.06 35.84 10.67
N LYS A 1062 -54.21 36.03 11.32
CA LYS A 1062 -54.89 35.02 12.14
C LYS A 1062 -56.35 34.88 11.73
N THR A 1063 -56.95 33.76 12.10
CA THR A 1063 -58.41 33.60 11.92
C THR A 1063 -59.12 34.50 12.93
N LEU A 1064 -59.83 35.51 12.43
CA LEU A 1064 -60.72 36.37 13.20
C LEU A 1064 -62.16 35.85 13.11
N GLU A 1065 -62.89 35.99 14.21
CA GLU A 1065 -64.32 35.68 14.25
C GLU A 1065 -65.11 36.60 13.29
N GLU A 1066 -66.22 36.09 12.76
CA GLU A 1066 -67.10 36.88 11.91
C GLU A 1066 -67.69 38.09 12.67
N PRO A 1067 -67.99 39.22 11.98
CA PRO A 1067 -68.62 40.38 12.61
C PRO A 1067 -69.99 40.05 13.21
N ALA A 1068 -70.29 40.57 14.40
CA ALA A 1068 -71.59 40.39 15.03
C ALA A 1068 -72.67 41.24 14.33
N ALA A 1069 -73.84 40.65 14.08
CA ALA A 1069 -75.01 41.40 13.63
C ALA A 1069 -75.45 42.43 14.68
N PRO A 1070 -75.98 43.61 14.26
CA PRO A 1070 -76.50 44.60 15.20
C PRO A 1070 -77.70 44.04 15.97
N THR A 1071 -77.88 44.46 17.22
CA THR A 1071 -78.97 44.00 18.10
C THR A 1071 -80.18 44.92 18.12
N GLU A 1072 -80.04 46.15 17.62
CA GLU A 1072 -81.09 47.16 17.58
C GLU A 1072 -81.97 46.98 16.33
N THR A 1073 -83.29 46.97 16.52
CA THR A 1073 -84.24 46.73 15.42
C THR A 1073 -84.22 47.84 14.39
N GLY A 1074 -83.97 47.48 13.14
CA GLY A 1074 -83.96 48.39 11.98
C GLY A 1074 -82.57 48.93 11.64
N THR A 1075 -81.53 48.46 12.33
CA THR A 1075 -80.15 48.90 12.15
C THR A 1075 -79.44 48.04 11.09
N PHE A 1076 -78.74 48.69 10.15
CA PHE A 1076 -77.93 48.03 9.13
C PHE A 1076 -76.46 48.36 9.31
N LEU A 1077 -75.60 47.34 9.30
CA LEU A 1077 -74.15 47.47 9.49
C LEU A 1077 -73.41 47.00 8.25
N MET A 1078 -72.61 47.88 7.64
CA MET A 1078 -71.70 47.52 6.56
C MET A 1078 -70.43 46.91 7.15
N CYS A 1079 -70.16 45.66 6.82
CA CYS A 1079 -69.07 44.86 7.35
C CYS A 1079 -68.07 44.51 6.25
N SER A 1080 -66.80 44.35 6.60
CA SER A 1080 -65.78 43.70 5.76
C SER A 1080 -65.55 42.26 6.20
N ASN A 1081 -65.06 41.41 5.30
CA ASN A 1081 -64.43 40.18 5.72
C ASN A 1081 -63.23 40.51 6.63
N PRO A 1082 -63.22 40.11 7.92
CA PRO A 1082 -62.11 40.41 8.82
C PRO A 1082 -60.86 39.58 8.49
N ASN A 1083 -60.95 38.59 7.60
CA ASN A 1083 -59.85 37.70 7.23
C ASN A 1083 -59.34 37.98 5.81
N THR A 1084 -58.08 37.64 5.56
CA THR A 1084 -57.44 37.69 4.22
C THR A 1084 -57.66 36.41 3.41
N PHE A 1085 -58.60 35.57 3.82
CA PHE A 1085 -59.02 34.34 3.16
C PHE A 1085 -60.55 34.24 3.20
N THR A 1086 -61.12 33.38 2.35
CA THR A 1086 -62.58 33.21 2.26
C THR A 1086 -63.11 32.60 3.55
N ILE A 1087 -64.16 33.20 4.10
CA ILE A 1087 -64.87 32.67 5.27
C ILE A 1087 -66.31 32.33 4.90
N THR A 1088 -66.88 31.35 5.59
CA THR A 1088 -68.32 31.08 5.55
C THR A 1088 -68.94 31.69 6.81
N LEU A 1089 -69.87 32.63 6.64
CA LEU A 1089 -70.59 33.18 7.80
C LEU A 1089 -71.50 32.12 8.41
N LYS A 1090 -71.70 32.15 9.73
CA LYS A 1090 -72.68 31.28 10.42
C LYS A 1090 -74.08 31.90 10.47
N GLN A 1091 -74.18 33.17 10.09
CA GLN A 1091 -75.41 33.95 10.04
C GLN A 1091 -75.75 34.34 8.60
N SER A 1092 -77.02 34.70 8.35
CA SER A 1092 -77.40 35.30 7.08
C SER A 1092 -76.90 36.73 6.97
N ALA A 1093 -76.50 37.13 5.77
CA ALA A 1093 -76.07 38.49 5.45
C ALA A 1093 -76.63 38.89 4.08
N TYR A 1094 -76.65 40.20 3.81
CA TYR A 1094 -77.01 40.68 2.47
C TYR A 1094 -75.75 40.88 1.62
N ILE A 1095 -75.73 40.25 0.45
CA ILE A 1095 -74.61 40.24 -0.48
C ILE A 1095 -75.00 41.01 -1.73
N LEU A 1096 -74.14 41.92 -2.18
CA LEU A 1096 -74.38 42.68 -3.40
C LEU A 1096 -74.45 41.74 -4.60
N THR A 1097 -75.49 41.86 -5.42
CA THR A 1097 -75.62 41.14 -6.68
C THR A 1097 -74.54 41.54 -7.66
N THR A 1098 -74.17 40.65 -8.57
CA THR A 1098 -73.12 40.89 -9.57
C THR A 1098 -73.40 42.08 -10.48
N ASP A 1099 -74.66 42.43 -10.70
CA ASP A 1099 -75.08 43.62 -11.47
C ASP A 1099 -75.07 44.92 -10.65
N GLY A 1100 -74.79 44.84 -9.34
CA GLY A 1100 -74.70 45.97 -8.44
C GLY A 1100 -76.04 46.65 -8.12
N THR A 1101 -77.17 46.01 -8.40
CA THR A 1101 -78.50 46.64 -8.28
C THR A 1101 -79.22 46.37 -6.97
N SER A 1102 -78.84 45.32 -6.23
CA SER A 1102 -79.46 44.96 -4.95
C SER A 1102 -78.50 44.18 -4.06
N PHE A 1103 -78.69 44.27 -2.74
CA PHE A 1103 -78.12 43.31 -1.80
C PHE A 1103 -79.18 42.24 -1.47
N GLU A 1104 -78.89 40.99 -1.78
CA GLU A 1104 -79.80 39.86 -1.57
C GLU A 1104 -79.43 39.10 -0.31
N GLN A 1105 -80.42 38.68 0.47
CA GLN A 1105 -80.19 37.89 1.68
C GLN A 1105 -79.73 36.49 1.31
N GLU A 1106 -78.55 36.10 1.78
CA GLU A 1106 -78.00 34.77 1.62
C GLU A 1106 -77.84 34.10 2.99
N ALA A 1107 -78.15 32.80 3.06
CA ALA A 1107 -77.92 31.98 4.25
C ALA A 1107 -76.50 31.40 4.22
N ASN A 1108 -75.73 31.66 5.28
CA ASN A 1108 -74.34 31.22 5.44
C ASN A 1108 -73.45 31.52 4.21
N PRO A 1109 -73.42 32.76 3.71
CA PRO A 1109 -72.70 33.10 2.49
C PRO A 1109 -71.19 32.92 2.65
N GLU A 1110 -70.52 32.58 1.55
CA GLU A 1110 -69.07 32.66 1.43
C GLU A 1110 -68.65 34.09 1.14
N ILE A 1111 -67.88 34.67 2.05
CA ILE A 1111 -67.36 36.03 1.91
C ILE A 1111 -65.90 35.93 1.51
N LYS A 1112 -65.59 36.41 0.30
CA LYS A 1112 -64.22 36.44 -0.22
C LYS A 1112 -63.35 37.44 0.57
N PRO A 1113 -62.02 37.32 0.53
CA PRO A 1113 -61.14 38.36 1.06
C PRO A 1113 -61.47 39.71 0.41
N PHE A 1114 -61.38 40.75 1.21
CA PHE A 1114 -61.64 42.12 0.78
C PHE A 1114 -63.07 42.41 0.28
N GLN A 1115 -64.03 41.50 0.48
CA GLN A 1115 -65.44 41.71 0.15
C GLN A 1115 -66.18 42.34 1.34
N SER A 1116 -67.04 43.32 1.06
CA SER A 1116 -67.97 43.87 2.05
C SER A 1116 -69.38 43.29 1.90
N PHE A 1117 -70.14 43.31 2.98
CA PHE A 1117 -71.50 42.78 3.07
C PHE A 1117 -72.29 43.54 4.14
N VAL A 1118 -73.62 43.43 4.12
CA VAL A 1118 -74.49 44.12 5.08
C VAL A 1118 -75.09 43.11 6.07
N LEU A 1119 -75.02 43.44 7.36
CA LEU A 1119 -75.72 42.75 8.44
C LEU A 1119 -76.86 43.60 8.96
N THR A 1120 -77.88 42.97 9.52
CA THR A 1120 -78.96 43.63 10.26
C THR A 1120 -79.40 42.77 11.43
N ASP A 1121 -80.26 43.29 12.29
CA ASP A 1121 -80.76 42.54 13.44
C ASP A 1121 -81.70 41.40 13.04
N ALA A 1122 -81.80 40.39 13.90
CA ALA A 1122 -82.56 39.17 13.61
C ALA A 1122 -84.03 39.43 13.23
N LYS A 1123 -84.67 40.49 13.76
CA LYS A 1123 -86.08 40.79 13.47
C LYS A 1123 -86.21 41.41 12.07
N THR A 1124 -85.38 42.38 11.74
CA THR A 1124 -85.34 42.99 10.41
C THR A 1124 -84.95 41.95 9.34
N LEU A 1125 -83.95 41.12 9.64
CA LEU A 1125 -83.49 40.01 8.80
C LEU A 1125 -84.58 38.96 8.54
N SER A 1126 -85.50 38.73 9.48
CA SER A 1126 -86.62 37.79 9.31
C SER A 1126 -87.73 38.31 8.39
N THR A 1127 -87.77 39.62 8.14
CA THR A 1127 -88.84 40.29 7.39
C THR A 1127 -88.39 40.69 5.99
N LEU A 1128 -87.14 41.15 5.87
CA LEU A 1128 -86.55 41.65 4.63
C LEU A 1128 -85.73 40.57 3.92
N ARG A 1129 -86.05 40.31 2.65
CA ARG A 1129 -85.33 39.34 1.80
C ARG A 1129 -84.31 39.98 0.89
N SER A 1130 -84.52 41.22 0.49
CA SER A 1130 -83.53 41.98 -0.26
C SER A 1130 -83.63 43.47 -0.03
N LEU A 1131 -82.54 44.14 -0.38
CA LEU A 1131 -82.27 45.56 -0.21
C LEU A 1131 -81.95 46.12 -1.60
N ARG A 1132 -82.90 46.80 -2.23
CA ARG A 1132 -82.72 47.32 -3.59
C ARG A 1132 -82.07 48.69 -3.59
N ILE A 1133 -81.23 48.93 -4.59
CA ILE A 1133 -80.63 50.24 -4.84
C ILE A 1133 -81.45 50.94 -5.94
N GLY A 1134 -82.01 52.12 -5.63
CA GLY A 1134 -82.89 52.85 -6.56
C GLY A 1134 -82.21 53.24 -7.89
N ASP A 1135 -83.00 53.33 -8.98
CA ASP A 1135 -82.61 53.74 -10.34
C ASP A 1135 -81.55 52.89 -11.09
N GLY A 1136 -81.10 51.76 -10.54
CA GLY A 1136 -80.31 50.75 -11.27
C GLY A 1136 -78.84 51.11 -11.55
N VAL A 1137 -78.34 52.23 -11.02
CA VAL A 1137 -76.92 52.60 -11.02
C VAL A 1137 -76.60 53.17 -9.65
N VAL A 1138 -75.77 52.49 -8.85
CA VAL A 1138 -75.38 52.99 -7.53
C VAL A 1138 -74.75 54.38 -7.68
N THR A 1139 -75.24 55.36 -6.94
CA THR A 1139 -74.51 56.60 -6.64
C THR A 1139 -74.63 56.80 -5.14
N GLY A 1140 -73.60 57.25 -4.43
CA GLY A 1140 -73.68 57.28 -2.96
C GLY A 1140 -74.58 58.40 -2.42
N ASN A 1141 -75.64 58.81 -3.09
CA ASN A 1141 -76.74 59.54 -2.47
C ASN A 1141 -78.06 58.73 -2.54
N GLN A 1142 -77.98 57.43 -2.83
CA GLN A 1142 -79.14 56.57 -3.04
C GLN A 1142 -79.65 55.94 -1.75
N THR A 1143 -80.97 55.93 -1.65
CA THR A 1143 -81.69 55.22 -0.60
C THR A 1143 -81.77 53.75 -0.95
N ILE A 1144 -81.46 52.89 0.02
CA ILE A 1144 -81.66 51.44 -0.08
C ILE A 1144 -83.09 51.16 0.35
N GLU A 1145 -83.89 50.59 -0.54
CA GLU A 1145 -85.29 50.30 -0.26
C GLU A 1145 -85.46 48.84 0.20
N PRO A 1146 -86.01 48.63 1.41
CA PRO A 1146 -86.35 47.30 1.89
C PRO A 1146 -87.47 46.66 1.06
N VAL A 1147 -87.35 45.36 0.74
CA VAL A 1147 -88.44 44.59 0.11
C VAL A 1147 -89.05 43.60 1.11
N ASP A 1148 -90.28 43.87 1.54
CA ASP A 1148 -91.11 43.04 2.46
C ASP A 1148 -92.07 42.09 1.70
N GLY A 1149 -92.25 40.84 2.16
CA GLY A 1149 -93.43 40.01 1.83
C GLY A 1149 -93.50 39.37 0.43
N TYR A 1150 -94.70 38.93 0.00
CA TYR A 1150 -94.99 38.19 -1.24
C TYR A 1150 -94.59 38.97 -2.51
N TYR A 1151 -93.79 38.37 -3.39
CA TYR A 1151 -93.44 38.94 -4.70
C TYR A 1151 -93.22 37.87 -5.76
N VAL A 1152 -93.29 38.28 -7.03
CA VAL A 1152 -93.20 37.35 -8.16
C VAL A 1152 -92.02 37.73 -9.05
N THR A 1153 -91.13 36.79 -9.37
CA THR A 1153 -90.08 36.97 -10.37
C THR A 1153 -90.35 36.12 -11.61
N THR A 1154 -89.58 36.34 -12.68
CA THR A 1154 -89.67 35.54 -13.91
C THR A 1154 -88.32 34.91 -14.25
N ASP A 1155 -88.38 33.70 -14.81
CA ASP A 1155 -87.25 33.00 -15.42
C ASP A 1155 -87.66 32.59 -16.86
N ARG A 1156 -86.74 32.10 -17.70
CA ARG A 1156 -87.06 31.70 -19.08
C ARG A 1156 -88.20 30.67 -19.10
N GLY A 1157 -89.34 31.07 -19.64
CA GLY A 1157 -90.54 30.24 -19.71
C GLY A 1157 -91.22 29.93 -18.35
N ALA A 1158 -90.91 30.66 -17.28
CA ALA A 1158 -91.49 30.41 -15.96
C ALA A 1158 -91.76 31.70 -15.17
N ILE A 1159 -92.79 31.64 -14.32
CA ILE A 1159 -93.06 32.61 -13.26
C ILE A 1159 -92.67 31.94 -11.95
N VAL A 1160 -91.89 32.61 -11.12
CA VAL A 1160 -91.46 32.11 -9.82
C VAL A 1160 -92.16 32.91 -8.74
N ILE A 1161 -92.92 32.24 -7.89
CA ILE A 1161 -93.62 32.88 -6.78
C ILE A 1161 -92.71 32.88 -5.57
N HIS A 1162 -92.53 34.03 -4.96
CA HIS A 1162 -91.86 34.18 -3.67
C HIS A 1162 -92.88 34.62 -2.64
N THR A 1163 -93.07 33.81 -1.60
CA THR A 1163 -94.08 34.03 -0.58
C THR A 1163 -93.62 33.50 0.76
N PRO A 1164 -93.80 34.25 1.86
CA PRO A 1164 -93.41 33.76 3.19
C PRO A 1164 -94.23 32.56 3.67
N GLU A 1165 -95.46 32.37 3.16
CA GLU A 1165 -96.35 31.27 3.52
C GLU A 1165 -97.12 30.75 2.28
N PRO A 1166 -97.54 29.47 2.25
CA PRO A 1166 -98.35 28.94 1.16
C PRO A 1166 -99.59 29.79 0.93
N MET A 1167 -99.80 30.25 -0.29
CA MET A 1167 -100.96 31.06 -0.61
C MET A 1167 -101.54 30.69 -1.97
N ASP A 1168 -102.84 30.82 -2.08
CA ASP A 1168 -103.55 30.64 -3.34
C ASP A 1168 -103.06 31.67 -4.36
N VAL A 1169 -102.41 31.22 -5.43
CA VAL A 1169 -101.96 32.08 -6.52
C VAL A 1169 -102.70 31.75 -7.79
N VAL A 1170 -103.23 32.81 -8.40
CA VAL A 1170 -103.89 32.79 -9.70
C VAL A 1170 -103.02 33.53 -10.71
N ILE A 1171 -102.60 32.83 -11.76
CA ILE A 1171 -101.92 33.39 -12.93
C ILE A 1171 -102.91 33.46 -14.07
N ILE A 1172 -103.10 34.64 -14.65
CA ILE A 1172 -104.04 34.91 -15.75
C ILE A 1172 -103.29 35.53 -16.92
N GLY A 1173 -103.35 34.95 -18.11
CA GLY A 1173 -102.82 35.58 -19.32
C GLY A 1173 -103.68 36.79 -19.73
N MET A 1174 -103.09 37.79 -20.38
CA MET A 1174 -103.80 39.00 -20.84
C MET A 1174 -104.95 38.73 -21.84
N ASN A 1175 -105.06 37.52 -22.40
CA ASN A 1175 -106.23 37.07 -23.16
C ASN A 1175 -107.43 36.65 -22.28
N GLY A 1176 -107.34 36.85 -20.97
CA GLY A 1176 -108.38 36.55 -19.98
C GLY A 1176 -108.43 35.08 -19.53
N LYS A 1177 -107.54 34.21 -20.01
CA LYS A 1177 -107.50 32.79 -19.60
C LYS A 1177 -106.62 32.60 -18.37
N VAL A 1178 -107.13 31.87 -17.38
CA VAL A 1178 -106.34 31.41 -16.23
C VAL A 1178 -105.31 30.41 -16.73
N ALA A 1179 -104.02 30.73 -16.56
CA ALA A 1179 -102.88 29.89 -16.93
C ALA A 1179 -102.50 28.93 -15.79
N TYR A 1180 -102.71 29.34 -14.54
CA TYR A 1180 -102.45 28.51 -13.36
C TYR A 1180 -103.29 29.00 -12.18
N ARG A 1181 -103.84 28.08 -11.38
CA ARG A 1181 -104.48 28.39 -10.11
C ARG A 1181 -104.27 27.23 -9.16
N SER A 1182 -103.54 27.50 -8.08
CA SER A 1182 -103.34 26.57 -6.98
C SER A 1182 -102.79 27.35 -5.81
N GLU A 1183 -102.93 26.79 -4.61
CA GLU A 1183 -102.04 27.12 -3.52
C GLU A 1183 -100.61 26.83 -3.97
N VAL A 1184 -99.74 27.83 -3.77
CA VAL A 1184 -98.32 27.75 -4.11
C VAL A 1184 -97.48 28.13 -2.93
N THR A 1185 -96.31 27.52 -2.87
CA THR A 1185 -95.31 27.78 -1.84
C THR A 1185 -94.20 28.67 -2.40
N ASP A 1186 -93.35 29.17 -1.50
CA ASP A 1186 -92.18 29.95 -1.86
C ASP A 1186 -91.29 29.25 -2.91
N GLY A 1187 -90.70 30.02 -3.81
CA GLY A 1187 -89.88 29.55 -4.92
C GLY A 1187 -90.60 28.73 -5.99
N GLN A 1188 -91.92 28.54 -5.91
CA GLN A 1188 -92.64 27.65 -6.83
C GLN A 1188 -92.58 28.19 -8.27
N ARG A 1189 -91.90 27.43 -9.13
CA ARG A 1189 -91.77 27.73 -10.55
C ARG A 1189 -92.99 27.21 -11.30
N ILE A 1190 -93.70 28.12 -11.92
CA ILE A 1190 -94.88 27.84 -12.71
C ILE A 1190 -94.53 28.10 -14.16
N MET A 1191 -94.40 27.02 -14.92
CA MET A 1191 -94.05 27.09 -16.33
C MET A 1191 -95.20 27.70 -17.12
N VAL A 1192 -94.92 28.77 -17.84
CA VAL A 1192 -95.89 29.45 -18.70
C VAL A 1192 -95.23 29.86 -20.02
N PRO A 1193 -95.96 29.81 -21.16
CA PRO A 1193 -95.44 30.31 -22.43
C PRO A 1193 -95.01 31.78 -22.35
N SER A 1194 -94.13 32.24 -23.24
CA SER A 1194 -93.77 33.66 -23.30
C SER A 1194 -95.01 34.54 -23.50
N GLY A 1195 -95.10 35.63 -22.73
CA GLY A 1195 -96.32 36.41 -22.65
C GLY A 1195 -96.41 37.27 -21.40
N ILE A 1196 -97.49 38.04 -21.28
CA ILE A 1196 -97.77 38.90 -20.14
C ILE A 1196 -98.90 38.26 -19.31
N TYR A 1197 -98.66 38.12 -18.01
CA TYR A 1197 -99.55 37.47 -17.06
C TYR A 1197 -99.83 38.39 -15.87
N ALA A 1198 -101.03 38.31 -15.31
CA ALA A 1198 -101.38 38.87 -14.01
C ALA A 1198 -101.40 37.74 -12.98
N VAL A 1199 -100.60 37.86 -11.92
CA VAL A 1199 -100.37 36.87 -10.88
C VAL A 1199 -100.85 37.43 -9.56
N ASN A 1200 -102.06 37.06 -9.11
CA ASN A 1200 -102.73 37.66 -7.95
C ASN A 1200 -102.66 39.20 -7.92
N GLY A 1201 -102.80 39.83 -9.09
CA GLY A 1201 -102.74 41.29 -9.26
C GLY A 1201 -101.37 41.86 -9.62
N GLN A 1202 -100.28 41.08 -9.57
CA GLN A 1202 -98.96 41.51 -10.06
C GLN A 1202 -98.79 41.18 -11.55
N LEU A 1203 -98.51 42.18 -12.38
CA LEU A 1203 -98.28 41.98 -13.82
C LEU A 1203 -96.82 41.61 -14.09
N VAL A 1204 -96.58 40.48 -14.75
CA VAL A 1204 -95.24 39.99 -15.06
C VAL A 1204 -95.13 39.58 -16.53
N ARG A 1205 -93.95 39.78 -17.12
CA ARG A 1205 -93.64 39.41 -18.50
C ARG A 1205 -92.62 38.28 -18.51
N VAL A 1206 -93.00 37.16 -19.10
CA VAL A 1206 -92.13 35.99 -19.26
C VAL A 1206 -91.55 36.04 -20.68
N LYS A 1207 -90.21 35.99 -20.77
CA LYS A 1207 -89.48 35.96 -22.05
C LYS A 1207 -89.40 34.55 -22.61
#